data_AF-A0A814M9I5-F1
#
_entry.id   AF-A0A814M9I5-F1
#
_cell.length_a   1.000
_cell.length_b   1.000
_cell.length_c   1.000
_cell.angle_alpha   90.00
_cell.angle_beta   90.00
_cell.angle_gamma   90.00
#
_symmetry.space_group_name_H-M   'P 1'
#
loop_
_entity.id
_entity.type
_entity.pdbx_description
1 polymer ?
#
loop_
_entity_poly.entity_id
_entity_poly.type
_entity_poly.pdbx_seq_one_letter_code
_entity_poly.pdbx_strand_id
1 'polypeptide(L)'
;MANINPRVIKVEYAVRGPIVIRAGEIEKQIKEGQHNFPFDRVIRANIGDCHASGNQVPVTYIRQFLAGCTYPPLIDSSDFPSDIKQKVQRLLSVCGGKSLGSYTESQGLITVREDIAKYIQERDGYPSNPSDIYLCNGASDGIKTVIKLLMNNDPKKPSGIMIPVPQYPLYSATLSEYGAHQIEYYLDEDNNWALNIDELERALNQSKEHCVPRGIVIINPGNPTGQVLSRENIENIVRFAEKHRLFILADEVYQENTYLPGSKFFSFKKVLMDLGAPYNHMEMASFHSASKGWHGECGSRGGYYELINIDKDVRMQVNKLISASLCSAAWGQAMMGAIINPPKEGELSYELYKKERSDIVSRLKQKADLVSQLFNSVEGVRCNAVMGAMYAFPRIEIPEKAIQHAKSKNMAPDAFYCFQFLEKTGVCVVPGSGFKQKPGTHHLRTTILPPVDQMKVMYNSSIMLKSARQVVPFNKVQGVASTNVHAYSNGDDDFFSVERHYLHGIFMGFKWQCVEFSRRWLLMRKSCIFQPVGHAADMWHDLKFVERVTDGKKFPLKLFPNGSSHKPKRDSLLIYSRSTELPFGHVAVICDIVPNFIRIAEQNFIYHSWSDNYAREIPIVIKDNCYFLEDEDEICGWIEIEDNDELQPLDETKLDSILKKYQEAKPIGTLKRCSITDKTFHSMNNWLNKDDPAEKYFMDLFGANLIRADTDTLPYYKVDQDLTLSIGSTSNELHEMFMDATNYVIQNDDILKNFCIPEIFWPKIRESWLHERDLAMTGRFDLAFDGQQLKTFEYNADSASALFEMAIIQEKWAQAVKLNHTFMSSFQLHRLLVKSWKKICSNLNINYVHLLIDNDKDEILTALYMQNVLKNANIESKLCILFNNLYWKDSKIIDNDGNEVKLIWKTWMWETIFSDYLQAEQNGNLNRKINNEHPRLCEIVLNDHIKVIEPLWKVIPSNKAILPILWSMFPNHPHLLCTEWTLTDNLKQRGYVKKPIVGRCGHNVTLFNASGDSVLDETQGKFIDRNIIYQELFLLPKYEDYYAIIGSWIVHGLFAGFGIREDKKLITDAESPVTACSVVWK
;
A
#
# COMPACT_ATOMS: atom_id res chain seq x y z
N MET A 1 -1.05 -43.64 -14.59
CA MET A 1 -0.37 -43.55 -13.28
C MET A 1 -0.02 -44.93 -12.70
N ALA A 2 -0.87 -45.96 -12.76
CA ALA A 2 -0.65 -47.22 -12.05
C ALA A 2 0.63 -48.03 -12.42
N ASN A 3 1.29 -47.76 -13.55
CA ASN A 3 2.48 -48.47 -14.05
C ASN A 3 3.72 -47.58 -14.26
N ILE A 4 3.67 -46.30 -13.86
CA ILE A 4 4.83 -45.40 -13.94
C ILE A 4 5.81 -45.72 -12.80
N ASN A 5 7.11 -45.51 -13.02
CA ASN A 5 8.12 -45.70 -11.98
C ASN A 5 7.75 -44.88 -10.71
N PRO A 6 7.52 -45.51 -9.55
CA PRO A 6 7.07 -44.82 -8.34
C PRO A 6 8.09 -43.81 -7.83
N ARG A 7 9.37 -43.95 -8.19
CA ARG A 7 10.41 -42.95 -7.87
C ARG A 7 10.19 -41.64 -8.63
N VAL A 8 9.72 -41.71 -9.88
CA VAL A 8 9.42 -40.55 -10.72
C VAL A 8 8.21 -39.77 -10.18
N ILE A 9 7.21 -40.47 -9.63
CA ILE A 9 6.05 -39.82 -8.98
C ILE A 9 6.49 -38.96 -7.79
N LYS A 10 7.54 -39.37 -7.07
CA LYS A 10 8.08 -38.67 -5.88
C LYS A 10 9.05 -37.53 -6.22
N VAL A 11 9.31 -37.26 -7.50
CA VAL A 11 10.21 -36.16 -7.90
C VAL A 11 9.44 -34.86 -7.84
N GLU A 12 9.89 -33.95 -6.97
CA GLU A 12 9.36 -32.59 -6.84
C GLU A 12 10.43 -31.56 -7.20
N TYR A 13 10.05 -30.58 -8.04
CA TYR A 13 10.96 -29.50 -8.44
C TYR A 13 10.25 -28.14 -8.46
N ALA A 14 10.32 -27.44 -7.32
CA ALA A 14 9.47 -26.27 -7.06
C ALA A 14 9.73 -25.03 -7.92
N VAL A 15 10.90 -24.91 -8.57
CA VAL A 15 11.32 -23.71 -9.31
C VAL A 15 10.48 -23.47 -10.59
N ARG A 16 9.75 -24.49 -11.08
CA ARG A 16 8.80 -24.39 -12.21
C ARG A 16 7.38 -24.78 -11.81
N GLY A 17 7.04 -24.55 -10.54
CA GLY A 17 5.76 -24.98 -9.96
C GLY A 17 4.54 -24.14 -10.36
N PRO A 18 3.38 -24.43 -9.76
CA PRO A 18 2.07 -23.82 -10.07
C PRO A 18 2.06 -22.28 -10.10
N ILE A 19 2.81 -21.62 -9.22
CA ILE A 19 2.88 -20.15 -9.19
C ILE A 19 3.50 -19.56 -10.46
N VAL A 20 4.45 -20.26 -11.09
CA VAL A 20 5.13 -19.81 -12.32
C VAL A 20 4.20 -19.94 -13.51
N ILE A 21 3.39 -21.00 -13.53
CA ILE A 21 2.32 -21.23 -14.51
C ILE A 21 1.30 -20.10 -14.40
N ARG A 22 0.80 -19.84 -13.19
CA ARG A 22 -0.15 -18.77 -12.92
C ARG A 22 0.37 -17.40 -13.35
N ALA A 23 1.63 -17.09 -13.06
CA ALA A 23 2.27 -15.86 -13.53
C ALA A 23 2.29 -15.75 -15.07
N GLY A 24 2.50 -16.87 -15.79
CA GLY A 24 2.42 -16.89 -17.26
C GLY A 24 1.00 -16.70 -17.80
N GLU A 25 -0.01 -17.24 -17.09
CA GLU A 25 -1.42 -17.00 -17.42
C GLU A 25 -1.80 -15.52 -17.24
N ILE A 26 -1.36 -14.89 -16.14
CA ILE A 26 -1.58 -13.46 -15.89
C ILE A 26 -0.92 -12.61 -16.99
N GLU A 27 0.33 -12.91 -17.35
CA GLU A 27 1.02 -12.23 -18.46
C GLU A 27 0.26 -12.36 -19.79
N LYS A 28 -0.32 -13.53 -20.06
CA LYS A 28 -1.16 -13.76 -21.24
C LYS A 28 -2.44 -12.94 -21.18
N GLN A 29 -3.13 -12.94 -20.05
CA GLN A 29 -4.37 -12.18 -19.83
C GLN A 29 -4.16 -10.67 -20.00
N ILE A 30 -3.06 -10.13 -19.46
CA ILE A 30 -2.68 -8.73 -19.64
C ILE A 30 -2.43 -8.42 -21.13
N LYS A 31 -1.70 -9.28 -21.84
CA LYS A 31 -1.45 -9.12 -23.29
C LYS A 31 -2.72 -9.19 -24.13
N GLU A 32 -3.71 -9.96 -23.68
CA GLU A 32 -5.04 -10.07 -24.31
C GLU A 32 -5.97 -8.90 -23.93
N GLY A 33 -5.48 -7.90 -23.19
CA GLY A 33 -6.24 -6.68 -22.84
C GLY A 33 -7.14 -6.83 -21.61
N GLN A 34 -6.96 -7.87 -20.79
CA GLN A 34 -7.68 -8.00 -19.52
C GLN A 34 -7.03 -7.09 -18.45
N HIS A 35 -7.80 -6.12 -17.96
CA HIS A 35 -7.35 -5.15 -16.95
C HIS A 35 -7.82 -5.48 -15.53
N ASN A 36 -7.97 -6.77 -15.22
CA ASN A 36 -8.50 -7.26 -13.93
C ASN A 36 -7.44 -7.27 -12.81
N PHE A 37 -6.22 -6.81 -13.09
CA PHE A 37 -5.09 -6.83 -12.16
C PHE A 37 -4.70 -5.41 -11.76
N PRO A 38 -4.26 -5.18 -10.50
CA PRO A 38 -3.81 -3.86 -10.03
C PRO A 38 -2.42 -3.47 -10.57
N PHE A 39 -1.90 -4.19 -11.57
CA PHE A 39 -0.61 -3.99 -12.21
C PHE A 39 -0.70 -4.31 -13.70
N ASP A 40 0.19 -3.73 -14.49
CA ASP A 40 0.24 -3.82 -15.95
C ASP A 40 1.25 -4.85 -16.47
N ARG A 41 2.06 -5.44 -15.58
CA ARG A 41 3.05 -6.47 -15.92
C ARG A 41 3.41 -7.35 -14.73
N VAL A 42 3.93 -8.54 -15.01
CA VAL A 42 4.50 -9.44 -14.01
C VAL A 42 6.01 -9.24 -13.91
N ILE A 43 6.52 -9.09 -12.68
CA ILE A 43 7.95 -9.02 -12.37
C ILE A 43 8.45 -10.43 -12.01
N ARG A 44 9.35 -10.99 -12.83
CA ARG A 44 9.90 -12.34 -12.65
C ARG A 44 11.10 -12.34 -11.69
N ALA A 45 10.84 -12.55 -10.41
CA ALA A 45 11.87 -12.69 -9.36
C ALA A 45 12.09 -14.17 -8.93
N ASN A 46 11.54 -15.12 -9.68
CA ASN A 46 11.51 -16.54 -9.34
C ASN A 46 12.62 -17.38 -9.99
N ILE A 47 13.31 -16.91 -11.04
CA ILE A 47 14.37 -17.67 -11.73
C ILE A 47 15.66 -16.88 -11.73
N GLY A 48 16.78 -17.56 -11.46
CA GLY A 48 18.12 -16.97 -11.54
C GLY A 48 18.64 -16.91 -12.97
N ASP A 49 17.90 -16.33 -13.92
CA ASP A 49 18.32 -16.19 -15.32
C ASP A 49 18.80 -14.76 -15.57
N CYS A 50 20.12 -14.57 -15.66
CA CYS A 50 20.74 -13.24 -15.59
C CYS A 50 20.37 -12.36 -16.78
N HIS A 51 20.31 -12.96 -17.98
CA HIS A 51 19.96 -12.23 -19.20
C HIS A 51 18.45 -11.98 -19.28
N ALA A 52 17.63 -12.95 -18.90
CA ALA A 52 16.17 -12.80 -18.99
C ALA A 52 15.58 -11.90 -17.89
N SER A 53 16.13 -11.95 -16.66
CA SER A 53 15.54 -11.26 -15.50
C SER A 53 16.18 -9.92 -15.16
N GLY A 54 17.38 -9.60 -15.66
CA GLY A 54 18.19 -8.51 -15.11
C GLY A 54 18.73 -7.46 -16.07
N ASN A 55 18.38 -7.51 -17.36
CA ASN A 55 19.00 -6.70 -18.42
C ASN A 55 20.54 -6.76 -18.39
N GLN A 56 21.11 -7.89 -17.93
CA GLN A 56 22.55 -8.05 -17.89
C GLN A 56 23.08 -8.19 -19.31
N VAL A 57 23.84 -7.18 -19.74
CA VAL A 57 24.50 -7.17 -21.04
C VAL A 57 25.52 -8.31 -21.08
N PRO A 58 25.53 -9.14 -22.14
CA PRO A 58 26.55 -10.16 -22.32
C PRO A 58 27.96 -9.59 -22.38
N VAL A 59 28.93 -10.30 -21.80
CA VAL A 59 30.34 -9.91 -21.81
C VAL A 59 30.90 -10.03 -23.22
N THR A 60 31.50 -8.95 -23.73
CA THR A 60 31.94 -8.83 -25.13
C THR A 60 32.97 -9.90 -25.47
N TYR A 61 33.96 -10.11 -24.60
CA TYR A 61 34.99 -11.13 -24.78
C TYR A 61 34.39 -12.55 -24.95
N ILE A 62 33.42 -12.91 -24.10
CA ILE A 62 32.77 -14.23 -24.15
C ILE A 62 32.05 -14.40 -25.50
N ARG A 63 31.34 -13.36 -25.96
CA ARG A 63 30.61 -13.39 -27.23
C ARG A 63 31.55 -13.47 -28.43
N GLN A 64 32.61 -12.68 -28.46
CA GLN A 64 33.63 -12.74 -29.52
C GLN A 64 34.31 -14.10 -29.56
N PHE A 65 34.76 -14.62 -28.42
CA PHE A 65 35.38 -15.94 -28.35
C PHE A 65 34.48 -17.04 -28.91
N LEU A 66 33.21 -17.08 -28.49
CA LEU A 66 32.26 -18.09 -28.96
C LEU A 66 31.92 -17.92 -30.44
N ALA A 67 31.70 -16.68 -30.89
CA ALA A 67 31.44 -16.39 -32.30
C ALA A 67 32.60 -16.86 -33.19
N GLY A 68 33.85 -16.62 -32.76
CA GLY A 68 35.04 -17.13 -33.46
C GLY A 68 35.14 -18.65 -33.45
N CYS A 69 34.73 -19.32 -32.36
CA CYS A 69 34.70 -20.78 -32.31
C CYS A 69 33.63 -21.40 -33.21
N THR A 70 32.46 -20.74 -33.37
CA THR A 70 31.37 -21.25 -34.21
C THR A 70 31.43 -20.84 -35.66
N TYR A 71 31.99 -19.66 -35.95
CA TYR A 71 32.20 -19.16 -37.29
C TYR A 71 33.63 -18.63 -37.44
N PRO A 72 34.61 -19.55 -37.61
CA PRO A 72 36.04 -19.21 -37.63
C PRO A 72 36.46 -18.07 -38.56
N PRO A 73 35.87 -17.87 -39.76
CA PRO A 73 36.23 -16.73 -40.62
C PRO A 73 36.09 -15.35 -39.96
N LEU A 74 35.26 -15.20 -38.91
CA LEU A 74 35.14 -13.93 -38.18
C LEU A 74 36.44 -13.49 -37.51
N ILE A 75 37.33 -14.42 -37.16
CA ILE A 75 38.58 -14.08 -36.48
C ILE A 75 39.51 -13.28 -37.40
N ASP A 76 39.32 -13.28 -38.72
CA ASP A 76 40.11 -12.48 -39.66
C ASP A 76 39.66 -11.02 -39.72
N SER A 77 38.48 -10.69 -39.17
CA SER A 77 37.99 -9.31 -39.09
C SER A 77 38.81 -8.45 -38.13
N SER A 78 38.68 -7.12 -38.28
CA SER A 78 39.27 -6.11 -37.39
C SER A 78 38.61 -6.09 -36.01
N ASP A 79 37.39 -6.61 -35.90
CA ASP A 79 36.59 -6.56 -34.66
C ASP A 79 37.07 -7.57 -33.61
N PHE A 80 37.98 -8.48 -33.97
CA PHE A 80 38.51 -9.52 -33.08
C PHE A 80 39.93 -9.17 -32.62
N PRO A 81 40.15 -8.93 -31.32
CA PRO A 81 41.48 -8.72 -30.77
C PRO A 81 42.39 -9.94 -30.89
N SER A 82 43.71 -9.73 -31.01
CA SER A 82 44.69 -10.79 -31.30
C SER A 82 44.72 -11.90 -30.24
N ASP A 83 44.51 -11.57 -28.98
CA ASP A 83 44.42 -12.52 -27.87
C ASP A 83 43.18 -13.43 -28.02
N ILE A 84 42.04 -12.90 -28.47
CA ILE A 84 40.86 -13.72 -28.79
C ILE A 84 41.16 -14.66 -29.96
N LYS A 85 41.79 -14.16 -31.04
CA LYS A 85 42.15 -14.99 -32.21
C LYS A 85 43.02 -16.18 -31.78
N GLN A 86 44.04 -15.94 -30.96
CA GLN A 86 44.93 -16.97 -30.45
C GLN A 86 44.18 -18.00 -29.59
N LYS A 87 43.29 -17.55 -28.69
CA LYS A 87 42.51 -18.44 -27.82
C LYS A 87 41.54 -19.29 -28.63
N VAL A 88 40.86 -18.73 -29.64
CA VAL A 88 39.97 -19.46 -30.55
C VAL A 88 40.75 -20.51 -31.34
N GLN A 89 41.89 -20.13 -31.94
CA GLN A 89 42.75 -21.05 -32.68
C GLN A 89 43.27 -22.19 -31.80
N ARG A 90 43.67 -21.89 -30.54
CA ARG A 90 44.10 -22.91 -29.58
C ARG A 90 42.97 -23.90 -29.28
N LEU A 91 41.76 -23.43 -29.01
CA LEU A 91 40.62 -24.32 -28.73
C LEU A 91 40.26 -25.18 -29.95
N LEU A 92 40.16 -24.59 -31.15
CA LEU A 92 39.83 -25.34 -32.36
C LEU A 92 40.92 -26.32 -32.78
N SER A 93 42.19 -26.09 -32.40
CA SER A 93 43.31 -26.99 -32.75
C SER A 93 43.16 -28.42 -32.19
N VAL A 94 42.43 -28.58 -31.08
CA VAL A 94 42.15 -29.89 -30.47
C VAL A 94 40.77 -30.45 -30.85
N CYS A 95 39.98 -29.70 -31.60
CA CYS A 95 38.71 -30.17 -32.14
C CYS A 95 38.93 -30.95 -33.45
N GLY A 96 38.23 -32.08 -33.62
CA GLY A 96 38.23 -32.83 -34.87
C GLY A 96 37.84 -31.91 -36.05
N GLY A 97 38.64 -31.90 -37.13
CA GLY A 97 38.38 -31.03 -38.29
C GLY A 97 38.43 -29.53 -38.00
N LYS A 98 39.00 -29.10 -36.87
CA LYS A 98 39.01 -27.70 -36.40
C LYS A 98 37.60 -27.09 -36.28
N SER A 99 36.61 -27.93 -35.98
CA SER A 99 35.21 -27.54 -35.87
C SER A 99 34.66 -27.82 -34.49
N LEU A 100 34.01 -26.82 -33.88
CA LEU A 100 33.30 -27.00 -32.61
C LEU A 100 32.09 -27.94 -32.75
N GLY A 101 31.64 -28.25 -33.97
CA GLY A 101 30.56 -29.21 -34.23
C GLY A 101 30.97 -30.67 -34.08
N SER A 102 32.25 -30.97 -33.90
CA SER A 102 32.75 -32.34 -33.74
C SER A 102 32.53 -32.88 -32.32
N TYR A 103 32.37 -34.20 -32.19
CA TYR A 103 32.43 -34.85 -30.88
C TYR A 103 33.78 -34.57 -30.20
N THR A 104 33.72 -34.46 -28.88
CA THR A 104 34.89 -34.27 -28.01
C THR A 104 35.12 -35.54 -27.20
N GLU A 105 36.25 -35.65 -26.49
CA GLU A 105 36.44 -36.73 -25.51
C GLU A 105 35.31 -36.73 -24.46
N SER A 106 34.96 -37.89 -23.92
CA SER A 106 33.86 -37.99 -22.94
C SER A 106 34.08 -37.15 -21.67
N GLN A 107 35.34 -36.95 -21.27
CA GLN A 107 35.70 -36.05 -20.17
C GLN A 107 35.63 -34.57 -20.57
N GLY A 108 35.64 -34.27 -21.86
CA GLY A 108 35.66 -32.92 -22.44
C GLY A 108 37.01 -32.52 -23.04
N LEU A 109 37.02 -31.41 -23.76
CA LEU A 109 38.18 -30.83 -24.44
C LEU A 109 39.37 -30.67 -23.49
N ILE A 110 40.51 -31.30 -23.84
CA ILE A 110 41.71 -31.29 -23.02
C ILE A 110 42.21 -29.88 -22.69
N THR A 111 42.20 -28.97 -23.66
CA THR A 111 42.64 -27.57 -23.47
C THR A 111 41.82 -26.83 -22.43
N VAL A 112 40.51 -27.10 -22.35
CA VAL A 112 39.62 -26.51 -21.35
C VAL A 112 39.86 -27.14 -19.98
N ARG A 113 40.09 -28.46 -19.92
CA ARG A 113 40.43 -29.16 -18.67
C ARG A 113 41.77 -28.69 -18.09
N GLU A 114 42.76 -28.44 -18.95
CA GLU A 114 44.05 -27.83 -18.56
C GLU A 114 43.88 -26.42 -18.00
N ASP A 115 43.07 -25.59 -18.65
CA ASP A 115 42.76 -24.25 -18.15
C ASP A 115 42.07 -24.30 -16.79
N ILE A 116 41.11 -25.22 -16.59
CA ILE A 116 40.44 -25.43 -15.29
C ILE A 116 41.41 -25.89 -14.23
N ALA A 117 42.28 -26.86 -14.51
CA ALA A 117 43.28 -27.33 -13.57
C ALA A 117 44.19 -26.17 -13.12
N LYS A 118 44.65 -25.36 -14.08
CA LYS A 118 45.47 -24.19 -13.79
C LYS A 118 44.71 -23.16 -12.94
N TYR A 119 43.48 -22.85 -13.30
CA TYR A 119 42.62 -21.93 -12.54
C TYR A 119 42.42 -22.39 -11.09
N ILE A 120 42.10 -23.67 -10.88
CA ILE A 120 41.92 -24.24 -9.54
C ILE A 120 43.24 -24.15 -8.76
N GLN A 121 44.37 -24.46 -9.40
CA GLN A 121 45.68 -24.37 -8.76
C GLN A 121 46.03 -22.94 -8.34
N GLU A 122 45.77 -21.95 -9.20
CA GLU A 122 45.99 -20.53 -8.89
C GLU A 122 45.05 -20.04 -7.78
N ARG A 123 43.78 -20.49 -7.79
CA ARG A 123 42.78 -20.15 -6.76
C ARG A 123 43.11 -20.75 -5.39
N ASP A 124 43.49 -22.02 -5.35
CA ASP A 124 43.60 -22.79 -4.10
C ASP A 124 45.03 -22.83 -3.52
N GLY A 125 46.05 -22.64 -4.37
CA GLY A 125 47.46 -22.78 -4.01
C GLY A 125 47.96 -24.23 -3.99
N TYR A 126 47.16 -25.19 -4.49
CA TYR A 126 47.49 -26.62 -4.55
C TYR A 126 47.30 -27.18 -5.96
N PRO A 127 48.10 -28.17 -6.39
CA PRO A 127 47.96 -28.76 -7.72
C PRO A 127 46.55 -29.28 -8.03
N SER A 128 46.14 -29.16 -9.29
CA SER A 128 44.96 -29.81 -9.86
C SER A 128 45.39 -30.52 -11.15
N ASN A 129 44.81 -31.69 -11.43
CA ASN A 129 45.16 -32.49 -12.59
C ASN A 129 44.01 -32.47 -13.61
N PRO A 130 44.26 -32.18 -14.90
CA PRO A 130 43.24 -32.22 -15.96
C PRO A 130 42.50 -33.56 -16.07
N SER A 131 43.11 -34.66 -15.63
CA SER A 131 42.51 -36.00 -15.63
C SER A 131 41.48 -36.23 -14.51
N ASP A 132 41.41 -35.31 -13.54
CA ASP A 132 40.43 -35.30 -12.45
C ASP A 132 39.24 -34.39 -12.76
N ILE A 133 39.26 -33.68 -13.90
CA ILE A 133 38.26 -32.69 -14.30
C ILE A 133 37.37 -33.24 -15.41
N TYR A 134 36.07 -33.04 -15.25
CA TYR A 134 35.04 -33.54 -16.13
C TYR A 134 34.10 -32.42 -16.57
N LEU A 135 33.98 -32.16 -17.86
CA LEU A 135 33.05 -31.17 -18.42
C LEU A 135 31.64 -31.74 -18.58
N CYS A 136 30.62 -31.00 -18.14
CA CYS A 136 29.23 -31.45 -18.11
C CYS A 136 28.25 -30.36 -18.56
N ASN A 137 26.98 -30.72 -18.85
CA ASN A 137 25.98 -29.74 -19.31
C ASN A 137 25.40 -28.92 -18.15
N GLY A 138 26.23 -28.02 -17.59
CA GLY A 138 26.00 -27.37 -16.31
C GLY A 138 26.29 -28.28 -15.13
N ALA A 139 26.38 -27.74 -13.92
CA ALA A 139 26.76 -28.49 -12.72
C ALA A 139 25.79 -29.65 -12.39
N SER A 140 24.51 -29.53 -12.76
CA SER A 140 23.48 -30.53 -12.44
C SER A 140 23.79 -31.93 -12.95
N ASP A 141 24.33 -32.05 -14.17
CA ASP A 141 24.68 -33.34 -14.77
C ASP A 141 25.86 -33.99 -14.01
N GLY A 142 26.84 -33.19 -13.61
CA GLY A 142 27.96 -33.62 -12.77
C GLY A 142 27.48 -34.12 -11.41
N ILE A 143 26.63 -33.33 -10.73
CA ILE A 143 26.02 -33.69 -9.44
C ILE A 143 25.28 -35.03 -9.55
N LYS A 144 24.44 -35.22 -10.57
CA LYS A 144 23.73 -36.49 -10.80
C LYS A 144 24.69 -37.65 -11.01
N THR A 145 25.76 -37.45 -11.77
CA THR A 145 26.78 -38.47 -12.04
C THR A 145 27.47 -38.92 -10.75
N VAL A 146 27.89 -37.98 -9.90
CA VAL A 146 28.55 -38.27 -8.63
C VAL A 146 27.59 -38.90 -7.63
N ILE A 147 26.35 -38.39 -7.50
CA ILE A 147 25.36 -39.03 -6.61
C ILE A 147 25.10 -40.46 -7.06
N LYS A 148 24.95 -40.71 -8.37
CA LYS A 148 24.72 -42.07 -8.91
C LYS A 148 25.84 -43.04 -8.53
N LEU A 149 27.09 -42.58 -8.47
CA LEU A 149 28.24 -43.38 -8.03
C LEU A 149 28.13 -43.82 -6.56
N LEU A 150 27.49 -43.02 -5.71
CA LEU A 150 27.32 -43.29 -4.28
C LEU A 150 26.13 -44.21 -3.95
N MET A 151 25.32 -44.57 -4.95
CA MET A 151 24.11 -45.37 -4.75
C MET A 151 24.43 -46.86 -4.59
N ASN A 152 23.77 -47.50 -3.63
CA ASN A 152 23.73 -48.95 -3.49
C ASN A 152 22.42 -49.52 -4.09
N ASN A 153 22.34 -50.84 -4.21
CA ASN A 153 21.15 -51.54 -4.70
C ASN A 153 20.36 -52.22 -3.58
N ASP A 154 20.58 -51.86 -2.31
CA ASP A 154 19.87 -52.47 -1.17
C ASP A 154 18.55 -51.73 -0.92
N PRO A 155 17.39 -52.33 -1.24
CA PRO A 155 16.10 -51.68 -1.02
C PRO A 155 15.70 -51.60 0.45
N LYS A 156 16.28 -52.42 1.34
CA LYS A 156 16.00 -52.39 2.78
C LYS A 156 16.83 -51.34 3.50
N LYS A 157 18.04 -51.09 3.01
CA LYS A 157 18.95 -50.07 3.56
C LYS A 157 19.60 -49.25 2.42
N PRO A 158 18.83 -48.38 1.75
CA PRO A 158 19.31 -47.60 0.63
C PRO A 158 20.46 -46.68 1.03
N SER A 159 21.24 -46.19 0.04
CA SER A 159 22.18 -45.10 0.28
C SER A 159 21.45 -43.85 0.77
N GLY A 160 22.03 -43.14 1.73
CA GLY A 160 21.57 -41.84 2.22
C GLY A 160 22.59 -40.75 1.95
N ILE A 161 22.12 -39.56 1.57
CA ILE A 161 22.96 -38.38 1.36
C ILE A 161 22.43 -37.25 2.24
N MET A 162 23.34 -36.60 2.96
CA MET A 162 23.04 -35.42 3.76
C MET A 162 22.85 -34.20 2.87
N ILE A 163 21.72 -33.53 3.00
CA ILE A 163 21.37 -32.34 2.22
C ILE A 163 20.94 -31.20 3.15
N PRO A 164 21.32 -29.95 2.85
CA PRO A 164 20.92 -28.81 3.68
C PRO A 164 19.43 -28.54 3.55
N VAL A 165 18.84 -27.92 4.55
CA VAL A 165 17.49 -27.35 4.52
C VAL A 165 17.57 -25.89 4.99
N PRO A 166 17.25 -24.90 4.13
CA PRO A 166 16.78 -25.03 2.74
C PRO A 166 17.88 -25.44 1.74
N GLN A 167 17.50 -25.92 0.54
CA GLN A 167 18.44 -26.31 -0.52
C GLN A 167 17.92 -26.09 -1.95
N TYR A 168 18.85 -26.06 -2.92
CA TYR A 168 18.53 -26.08 -4.34
C TYR A 168 17.84 -27.40 -4.73
N PRO A 169 16.54 -27.39 -5.14
CA PRO A 169 15.68 -28.59 -5.23
C PRO A 169 16.16 -29.75 -6.11
N LEU A 170 17.23 -29.56 -6.88
CA LEU A 170 17.88 -30.62 -7.64
C LEU A 170 18.32 -31.80 -6.74
N TYR A 171 18.84 -31.55 -5.54
CA TYR A 171 19.36 -32.63 -4.69
C TYR A 171 18.22 -33.53 -4.21
N SER A 172 17.18 -32.95 -3.62
CA SER A 172 15.99 -33.73 -3.22
C SER A 172 15.35 -34.47 -4.40
N ALA A 173 15.23 -33.83 -5.56
CA ALA A 173 14.70 -34.45 -6.77
C ALA A 173 15.55 -35.65 -7.24
N THR A 174 16.87 -35.49 -7.28
CA THR A 174 17.80 -36.54 -7.73
C THR A 174 17.84 -37.71 -6.77
N LEU A 175 17.80 -37.46 -5.46
CA LEU A 175 17.76 -38.52 -4.45
C LEU A 175 16.45 -39.32 -4.55
N SER A 176 15.31 -38.65 -4.75
CA SER A 176 14.04 -39.33 -5.03
C SER A 176 14.11 -40.18 -6.32
N GLU A 177 14.66 -39.62 -7.41
CA GLU A 177 14.84 -40.29 -8.70
C GLU A 177 15.63 -41.61 -8.54
N TYR A 178 16.70 -41.59 -7.75
CA TYR A 178 17.56 -42.75 -7.51
C TYR A 178 17.08 -43.67 -6.38
N GLY A 179 16.04 -43.27 -5.63
CA GLY A 179 15.52 -44.03 -4.50
C GLY A 179 16.44 -43.98 -3.27
N ALA A 180 17.24 -42.92 -3.15
CA ALA A 180 18.11 -42.65 -2.02
C ALA A 180 17.33 -42.02 -0.86
N HIS A 181 17.80 -42.24 0.36
CA HIS A 181 17.28 -41.56 1.54
C HIS A 181 17.84 -40.13 1.63
N GLN A 182 16.97 -39.18 1.94
CA GLN A 182 17.34 -37.76 2.10
C GLN A 182 17.61 -37.50 3.58
N ILE A 183 18.88 -37.31 3.95
CA ILE A 183 19.26 -37.01 5.35
C ILE A 183 19.27 -35.49 5.51
N GLU A 184 18.17 -34.93 5.99
CA GLU A 184 17.97 -33.48 6.07
C GLU A 184 18.61 -32.90 7.33
N TYR A 185 19.46 -31.88 7.16
CA TYR A 185 19.98 -31.07 8.26
C TYR A 185 19.63 -29.60 8.06
N TYR A 186 19.23 -28.91 9.13
CA TYR A 186 18.80 -27.53 9.06
C TYR A 186 19.99 -26.56 9.12
N LEU A 187 19.98 -25.57 8.24
CA LEU A 187 20.89 -24.42 8.34
C LEU A 187 20.41 -23.49 9.47
N ASP A 188 21.36 -22.85 10.14
CA ASP A 188 21.09 -21.96 11.29
C ASP A 188 20.80 -20.54 10.81
N GLU A 189 19.53 -20.23 10.55
CA GLU A 189 19.05 -18.92 10.10
C GLU A 189 19.51 -17.77 11.00
N ASP A 190 19.51 -17.97 12.33
CA ASP A 190 19.87 -16.94 13.31
C ASP A 190 21.36 -16.64 13.31
N ASN A 191 22.18 -17.60 12.86
CA ASN A 191 23.61 -17.43 12.65
C ASN A 191 23.97 -17.34 11.15
N ASN A 192 23.23 -16.50 10.41
CA ASN A 192 23.47 -16.22 8.99
C ASN A 192 23.55 -17.48 8.12
N TRP A 193 22.67 -18.45 8.39
CA TRP A 193 22.56 -19.71 7.67
C TRP A 193 23.84 -20.57 7.70
N ALA A 194 24.67 -20.42 8.72
CA ALA A 194 25.83 -21.28 8.95
C ALA A 194 25.41 -22.73 9.23
N LEU A 195 26.35 -23.67 9.06
CA LEU A 195 26.12 -25.07 9.43
C LEU A 195 26.48 -25.26 10.90
N ASN A 196 25.63 -26.00 11.62
CA ASN A 196 25.84 -26.37 13.01
C ASN A 196 26.21 -27.87 13.11
N ILE A 197 27.31 -28.19 13.80
CA ILE A 197 27.81 -29.56 13.90
C ILE A 197 26.88 -30.47 14.72
N ASP A 198 26.24 -29.96 15.78
CA ASP A 198 25.29 -30.74 16.57
C ASP A 198 24.06 -31.11 15.74
N GLU A 199 23.64 -30.23 14.84
CA GLU A 199 22.56 -30.48 13.90
C GLU A 199 22.95 -31.53 12.84
N LEU A 200 24.21 -31.51 12.35
CA LEU A 200 24.73 -32.55 11.47
C LEU A 200 24.79 -33.91 12.18
N GLU A 201 25.26 -33.96 13.43
CA GLU A 201 25.29 -35.17 14.26
C GLU A 201 23.86 -35.70 14.51
N ARG A 202 22.89 -34.82 14.81
CA ARG A 202 21.48 -35.19 14.99
C ARG A 202 20.93 -35.86 13.72
N ALA A 203 21.05 -35.19 12.58
CA ALA A 203 20.52 -35.68 11.31
C ALA A 203 21.16 -37.01 10.91
N LEU A 204 22.49 -37.12 11.04
CA LEU A 204 23.22 -38.35 10.74
C LEU A 204 22.77 -39.50 11.66
N ASN A 205 22.69 -39.28 12.97
CA ASN A 205 22.35 -40.33 13.93
C ASN A 205 20.93 -40.86 13.73
N GLN A 206 19.95 -40.00 13.47
CA GLN A 206 18.57 -40.41 13.19
C GLN A 206 18.44 -41.23 11.89
N SER A 207 19.34 -41.02 10.92
CA SER A 207 19.27 -41.70 9.62
C SER A 207 19.82 -43.13 9.60
N LYS A 208 20.65 -43.52 10.58
CA LYS A 208 21.43 -44.78 10.59
C LYS A 208 20.56 -46.04 10.58
N GLU A 209 19.33 -45.94 11.07
CA GLU A 209 18.35 -47.03 11.05
C GLU A 209 17.69 -47.19 9.67
N HIS A 210 17.61 -46.13 8.89
CA HIS A 210 16.85 -46.08 7.63
C HIS A 210 17.72 -46.20 6.38
N CYS A 211 18.99 -45.83 6.45
CA CYS A 211 19.88 -45.80 5.30
C CYS A 211 21.35 -46.04 5.68
N VAL A 212 22.20 -46.14 4.67
CA VAL A 212 23.66 -46.06 4.82
C VAL A 212 24.09 -44.66 4.40
N PRO A 213 24.47 -43.75 5.32
CA PRO A 213 25.00 -42.44 4.97
C PRO A 213 26.27 -42.58 4.12
N ARG A 214 26.33 -41.91 2.97
CA ARG A 214 27.47 -42.00 2.02
C ARG A 214 28.13 -40.67 1.71
N GLY A 215 27.44 -39.55 1.93
CA GLY A 215 28.00 -38.25 1.62
C GLY A 215 27.19 -37.09 2.18
N ILE A 216 27.79 -35.90 2.11
CA ILE A 216 27.22 -34.63 2.54
C ILE A 216 27.35 -33.61 1.42
N VAL A 217 26.23 -32.95 1.12
CA VAL A 217 26.14 -31.87 0.13
C VAL A 217 26.32 -30.54 0.84
N ILE A 218 27.20 -29.68 0.34
CA ILE A 218 27.31 -28.30 0.81
C ILE A 218 27.15 -27.36 -0.38
N ILE A 219 26.30 -26.35 -0.24
CA ILE A 219 26.08 -25.33 -1.26
C ILE A 219 26.66 -24.02 -0.74
N ASN A 220 27.80 -23.60 -1.30
CA ASN A 220 28.55 -22.45 -0.82
C ASN A 220 29.25 -21.69 -1.97
N PRO A 221 28.93 -20.40 -2.22
CA PRO A 221 27.82 -19.63 -1.64
C PRO A 221 26.45 -20.25 -1.97
N GLY A 222 25.48 -20.16 -1.06
CA GLY A 222 24.31 -21.04 -1.13
C GLY A 222 23.08 -20.50 -1.84
N ASN A 223 22.38 -21.42 -2.49
CA ASN A 223 21.04 -21.26 -3.05
C ASN A 223 20.08 -22.12 -2.21
N PRO A 224 19.08 -21.52 -1.53
CA PRO A 224 18.52 -20.19 -1.79
C PRO A 224 18.97 -19.05 -0.86
N THR A 225 19.80 -19.31 0.14
CA THR A 225 19.97 -18.43 1.31
C THR A 225 20.96 -17.28 1.10
N GLY A 226 21.86 -17.36 0.12
CA GLY A 226 22.82 -16.30 -0.18
C GLY A 226 23.97 -16.19 0.83
N GLN A 227 24.09 -17.14 1.75
CA GLN A 227 25.23 -17.25 2.68
C GLN A 227 26.54 -17.62 1.99
N VAL A 228 27.63 -17.14 2.61
CA VAL A 228 29.01 -17.54 2.32
C VAL A 228 29.60 -18.10 3.61
N LEU A 229 30.00 -19.38 3.61
CA LEU A 229 30.54 -20.03 4.81
C LEU A 229 31.91 -19.46 5.18
N SER A 230 32.11 -19.26 6.48
CA SER A 230 33.42 -18.90 7.02
C SER A 230 34.40 -20.07 6.88
N ARG A 231 35.71 -19.76 6.87
CA ARG A 231 36.76 -20.77 6.85
C ARG A 231 36.62 -21.77 8.01
N GLU A 232 36.38 -21.27 9.22
CA GLU A 232 36.16 -22.11 10.42
C GLU A 232 34.97 -23.05 10.25
N ASN A 233 33.86 -22.58 9.68
CA ASN A 233 32.69 -23.41 9.47
C ASN A 233 32.99 -24.55 8.47
N ILE A 234 33.75 -24.26 7.41
CA ILE A 234 34.22 -25.27 6.45
C ILE A 234 35.17 -26.28 7.14
N GLU A 235 36.10 -25.83 7.98
CA GLU A 235 36.99 -26.74 8.72
C GLU A 235 36.20 -27.71 9.61
N ASN A 236 35.19 -27.21 10.33
CA ASN A 236 34.35 -28.03 11.19
C ASN A 236 33.56 -29.08 10.38
N ILE A 237 33.06 -28.71 9.19
CA ILE A 237 32.37 -29.65 8.28
C ILE A 237 33.33 -30.72 7.76
N VAL A 238 34.55 -30.34 7.35
CA VAL A 238 35.58 -31.28 6.88
C VAL A 238 35.92 -32.28 7.99
N ARG A 239 36.14 -31.82 9.23
CA ARG A 239 36.39 -32.69 10.38
C ARG A 239 35.22 -33.64 10.67
N PHE A 240 33.98 -33.14 10.57
CA PHE A 240 32.78 -33.97 10.73
C PHE A 240 32.69 -35.05 9.64
N ALA A 241 32.90 -34.68 8.38
CA ALA A 241 32.83 -35.61 7.26
C ALA A 241 33.94 -36.67 7.31
N GLU A 242 35.15 -36.30 7.76
CA GLU A 242 36.26 -37.24 8.00
C GLU A 242 35.89 -38.26 9.08
N LYS A 243 35.45 -37.78 10.25
CA LYS A 243 35.04 -38.59 11.41
C LYS A 243 34.00 -39.65 11.03
N HIS A 244 33.06 -39.30 10.16
CA HIS A 244 31.95 -40.17 9.76
C HIS A 244 32.12 -40.83 8.39
N ARG A 245 33.29 -40.66 7.75
CA ARG A 245 33.63 -41.21 6.42
C ARG A 245 32.59 -40.85 5.34
N LEU A 246 32.20 -39.59 5.30
CA LEU A 246 31.25 -39.06 4.33
C LEU A 246 31.97 -38.45 3.14
N PHE A 247 31.55 -38.78 1.93
CA PHE A 247 31.98 -38.12 0.70
C PHE A 247 31.47 -36.68 0.66
N ILE A 248 32.34 -35.70 0.38
CA ILE A 248 31.93 -34.29 0.31
C ILE A 248 31.51 -33.94 -1.13
N LEU A 249 30.29 -33.44 -1.30
CA LEU A 249 29.79 -32.84 -2.53
C LEU A 249 29.73 -31.33 -2.35
N ALA A 250 30.76 -30.62 -2.81
CA ALA A 250 30.87 -29.16 -2.68
C ALA A 250 30.34 -28.45 -3.94
N ASP A 251 29.14 -27.87 -3.83
CA ASP A 251 28.52 -27.06 -4.87
C ASP A 251 29.01 -25.61 -4.76
N GLU A 252 29.98 -25.26 -5.60
CA GLU A 252 30.74 -24.01 -5.56
C GLU A 252 30.44 -23.14 -6.80
N VAL A 253 29.22 -23.26 -7.33
CA VAL A 253 28.76 -22.57 -8.54
C VAL A 253 28.84 -21.04 -8.43
N TYR A 254 28.74 -20.47 -7.22
CA TYR A 254 28.72 -19.02 -6.98
C TYR A 254 30.04 -18.45 -6.43
N GLN A 255 31.16 -19.18 -6.58
CA GLN A 255 32.45 -18.84 -5.96
C GLN A 255 32.99 -17.42 -6.19
N GLU A 256 32.61 -16.74 -7.27
CA GLU A 256 33.02 -15.36 -7.58
C GLU A 256 31.99 -14.29 -7.19
N ASN A 257 30.85 -14.69 -6.61
CA ASN A 257 29.74 -13.82 -6.26
C ASN A 257 29.67 -13.64 -4.75
N THR A 258 30.55 -12.79 -4.23
CA THR A 258 30.58 -12.38 -2.81
C THR A 258 30.43 -10.86 -2.73
N TYR A 259 29.49 -10.38 -1.93
CA TYR A 259 29.05 -8.98 -1.91
C TYR A 259 29.42 -8.25 -0.61
N LEU A 260 29.20 -8.92 0.53
CA LEU A 260 29.36 -8.33 1.85
C LEU A 260 30.84 -8.08 2.18
N PRO A 261 31.24 -6.86 2.59
CA PRO A 261 32.60 -6.59 3.04
C PRO A 261 33.07 -7.57 4.12
N GLY A 262 34.28 -8.12 3.97
CA GLY A 262 34.83 -9.11 4.90
C GLY A 262 34.36 -10.56 4.67
N SER A 263 33.30 -10.79 3.88
CA SER A 263 32.94 -12.14 3.43
C SER A 263 33.84 -12.58 2.30
N LYS A 264 34.46 -13.75 2.45
CA LYS A 264 35.40 -14.32 1.47
C LYS A 264 35.03 -15.78 1.19
N PHE A 265 34.98 -16.12 -0.09
CA PHE A 265 34.84 -17.51 -0.51
C PHE A 265 36.15 -18.29 -0.25
N PHE A 266 36.00 -19.48 0.30
CA PHE A 266 37.06 -20.48 0.42
C PHE A 266 36.55 -21.77 -0.19
N SER A 267 37.32 -22.37 -1.10
CA SER A 267 36.96 -23.67 -1.65
C SER A 267 37.15 -24.77 -0.61
N PHE A 268 36.31 -25.79 -0.65
CA PHE A 268 36.45 -26.97 0.22
C PHE A 268 37.79 -27.67 -0.01
N LYS A 269 38.25 -27.77 -1.27
CA LYS A 269 39.56 -28.34 -1.61
C LYS A 269 40.68 -27.59 -0.91
N LYS A 270 40.69 -26.25 -0.96
CA LYS A 270 41.72 -25.45 -0.28
C LYS A 270 41.73 -25.71 1.22
N VAL A 271 40.58 -25.64 1.87
CA VAL A 271 40.50 -25.80 3.34
C VAL A 271 40.92 -27.22 3.76
N LEU A 272 40.47 -28.23 3.02
CA LEU A 272 40.84 -29.63 3.21
C LEU A 272 42.37 -29.85 3.10
N MET A 273 43.01 -29.21 2.12
CA MET A 273 44.47 -29.29 1.94
C MET A 273 45.22 -28.50 3.01
N ASP A 274 44.76 -27.30 3.37
CA ASP A 274 45.34 -26.45 4.42
C ASP A 274 45.29 -27.14 5.81
N LEU A 275 44.26 -27.97 6.07
CA LEU A 275 44.14 -28.74 7.32
C LEU A 275 45.15 -29.89 7.45
N GLY A 276 45.76 -30.34 6.35
CA GLY A 276 46.73 -31.44 6.34
C GLY A 276 46.12 -32.80 6.68
N ALA A 277 46.96 -33.79 6.98
CA ALA A 277 46.51 -35.15 7.29
C ALA A 277 45.73 -35.23 8.62
N PRO A 278 44.68 -36.05 8.72
CA PRO A 278 44.15 -36.98 7.70
C PRO A 278 43.22 -36.33 6.66
N TYR A 279 42.84 -35.07 6.85
CA TYR A 279 41.81 -34.38 6.06
C TYR A 279 42.19 -34.24 4.58
N ASN A 280 43.45 -33.95 4.28
CA ASN A 280 43.96 -33.77 2.92
C ASN A 280 43.86 -35.03 2.03
N HIS A 281 43.52 -36.19 2.60
CA HIS A 281 43.28 -37.46 1.89
C HIS A 281 41.80 -37.77 1.64
N MET A 282 40.88 -36.93 2.13
CA MET A 282 39.45 -37.16 1.98
C MET A 282 38.99 -37.09 0.51
N GLU A 283 38.07 -37.99 0.17
CA GLU A 283 37.40 -38.04 -1.13
C GLU A 283 36.32 -36.95 -1.23
N MET A 284 36.35 -36.17 -2.31
CA MET A 284 35.33 -35.14 -2.55
C MET A 284 35.13 -34.85 -4.04
N ALA A 285 34.00 -34.20 -4.35
CA ALA A 285 33.75 -33.58 -5.65
C ALA A 285 33.43 -32.09 -5.47
N SER A 286 34.08 -31.23 -6.26
CA SER A 286 33.74 -29.79 -6.36
C SER A 286 33.06 -29.52 -7.69
N PHE A 287 31.95 -28.77 -7.67
CA PHE A 287 31.13 -28.48 -8.85
C PHE A 287 31.13 -26.98 -9.19
N HIS A 288 31.22 -26.65 -10.47
CA HIS A 288 31.10 -25.27 -10.95
C HIS A 288 30.36 -25.17 -12.30
N SER A 289 29.84 -23.99 -12.63
CA SER A 289 29.06 -23.79 -13.86
C SER A 289 29.08 -22.36 -14.39
N ALA A 290 29.07 -22.24 -15.71
CA ALA A 290 28.85 -20.99 -16.45
C ALA A 290 27.43 -20.42 -16.27
N SER A 291 26.47 -21.25 -15.85
CA SER A 291 25.05 -20.89 -15.80
C SER A 291 24.69 -19.87 -14.73
N LYS A 292 25.62 -19.48 -13.86
CA LYS A 292 25.36 -18.61 -12.72
C LYS A 292 26.52 -17.65 -12.50
N GLY A 293 26.33 -16.79 -11.51
CA GLY A 293 27.28 -15.77 -11.13
C GLY A 293 27.28 -14.58 -12.07
N TRP A 294 28.37 -13.82 -12.08
CA TRP A 294 28.46 -12.59 -12.87
C TRP A 294 28.52 -12.85 -14.39
N HIS A 295 28.93 -14.04 -14.84
CA HIS A 295 28.89 -14.42 -16.26
C HIS A 295 27.45 -14.57 -16.78
N GLY A 296 26.60 -15.29 -16.01
CA GLY A 296 25.16 -15.37 -16.25
C GLY A 296 24.70 -16.23 -17.44
N GLU A 297 25.56 -17.08 -17.98
CA GLU A 297 25.37 -17.82 -19.24
C GLU A 297 24.48 -19.08 -19.08
N CYS A 298 23.27 -18.88 -18.58
CA CYS A 298 22.31 -19.93 -18.21
C CYS A 298 22.02 -20.92 -19.35
N GLY A 299 21.73 -20.39 -20.54
CA GLY A 299 21.34 -21.17 -21.72
C GLY A 299 22.50 -21.90 -22.40
N SER A 300 23.74 -21.51 -22.13
CA SER A 300 24.92 -22.12 -22.74
C SER A 300 25.27 -23.49 -22.14
N ARG A 301 24.68 -23.82 -20.97
CA ARG A 301 24.79 -25.13 -20.32
C ARG A 301 26.23 -25.64 -20.17
N GLY A 302 27.18 -24.77 -19.81
CA GLY A 302 28.56 -25.16 -19.49
C GLY A 302 28.77 -25.42 -17.99
N GLY A 303 29.52 -26.46 -17.64
CA GLY A 303 29.95 -26.73 -16.27
C GLY A 303 31.07 -27.76 -16.19
N TYR A 304 31.63 -27.91 -15.00
CA TYR A 304 32.59 -28.97 -14.69
C TYR A 304 32.45 -29.47 -13.26
N TYR A 305 33.07 -30.62 -13.01
CA TYR A 305 33.39 -31.06 -11.66
C TYR A 305 34.82 -31.61 -11.58
N GLU A 306 35.47 -31.40 -10.44
CA GLU A 306 36.77 -31.99 -10.10
C GLU A 306 36.55 -33.10 -9.07
N LEU A 307 37.13 -34.29 -9.33
CA LEU A 307 37.16 -35.41 -8.40
C LEU A 307 38.49 -35.43 -7.64
N ILE A 308 38.45 -35.25 -6.33
CA ILE A 308 39.65 -35.13 -5.49
C ILE A 308 39.84 -36.40 -4.67
N ASN A 309 41.08 -36.92 -4.64
CA ASN A 309 41.51 -38.10 -3.90
C ASN A 309 40.75 -39.41 -4.21
N ILE A 310 40.11 -39.50 -5.38
CA ILE A 310 39.33 -40.69 -5.76
C ILE A 310 40.24 -41.80 -6.27
N ASP A 311 40.00 -43.01 -5.78
CA ASP A 311 40.63 -44.24 -6.23
C ASP A 311 40.55 -44.41 -7.76
N LYS A 312 41.64 -44.92 -8.35
CA LYS A 312 41.78 -45.03 -9.80
C LYS A 312 40.71 -45.95 -10.42
N ASP A 313 40.34 -47.04 -9.75
CA ASP A 313 39.36 -47.99 -10.26
C ASP A 313 37.94 -47.42 -10.22
N VAL A 314 37.64 -46.61 -9.20
CA VAL A 314 36.39 -45.86 -9.10
C VAL A 314 36.30 -44.82 -10.23
N ARG A 315 37.39 -44.10 -10.50
CA ARG A 315 37.46 -43.12 -11.60
C ARG A 315 37.24 -43.75 -12.98
N MET A 316 37.72 -44.98 -13.20
CA MET A 316 37.43 -45.73 -14.43
C MET A 316 35.92 -46.01 -14.58
N GLN A 317 35.19 -46.24 -13.50
CA GLN A 317 33.73 -46.41 -13.57
C GLN A 317 33.02 -45.09 -13.92
N VAL A 318 33.52 -43.94 -13.43
CA VAL A 318 33.02 -42.62 -13.85
C VAL A 318 33.22 -42.42 -15.34
N ASN A 319 34.41 -42.70 -15.86
CA ASN A 319 34.71 -42.62 -17.29
C ASN A 319 33.76 -43.51 -18.11
N LYS A 320 33.52 -44.75 -17.67
CA LYS A 320 32.57 -45.66 -18.31
C LYS A 320 31.14 -45.10 -18.31
N LEU A 321 30.71 -44.50 -17.20
CA LEU A 321 29.36 -43.94 -17.05
C LEU A 321 29.14 -42.75 -18.00
N ILE A 322 30.08 -41.82 -18.09
CA ILE A 322 29.95 -40.63 -18.94
C ILE A 322 30.12 -40.93 -20.43
N SER A 323 30.91 -41.96 -20.79
CA SER A 323 31.06 -42.38 -22.19
C SER A 323 29.77 -42.90 -22.82
N ALA A 324 28.80 -43.34 -22.01
CA ALA A 324 27.47 -43.70 -22.50
C ALA A 324 26.73 -42.50 -23.14
N SER A 325 27.07 -41.27 -22.75
CA SER A 325 26.53 -40.03 -23.31
C SER A 325 27.41 -39.43 -24.41
N LEU A 326 28.48 -40.14 -24.82
CA LEU A 326 29.53 -39.69 -25.75
C LEU A 326 30.36 -38.51 -25.22
N CYS A 327 29.80 -37.30 -25.15
CA CYS A 327 30.41 -36.11 -24.56
C CYS A 327 29.36 -35.05 -24.17
N SER A 328 29.72 -34.09 -23.32
CA SER A 328 28.88 -32.90 -23.10
C SER A 328 28.90 -31.97 -24.33
N ALA A 329 27.95 -31.03 -24.41
CA ALA A 329 27.83 -30.15 -25.57
C ALA A 329 29.10 -29.29 -25.75
N ALA A 330 29.76 -29.40 -26.91
CA ALA A 330 31.01 -28.69 -27.21
C ALA A 330 30.90 -27.16 -27.04
N TRP A 331 29.73 -26.58 -27.35
CA TRP A 331 29.41 -25.17 -27.07
C TRP A 331 29.56 -24.82 -25.58
N GLY A 332 29.01 -25.64 -24.69
CA GLY A 332 29.12 -25.45 -23.24
C GLY A 332 30.55 -25.64 -22.74
N GLN A 333 31.33 -26.51 -23.38
CA GLN A 333 32.76 -26.69 -23.08
C GLN A 333 33.59 -25.47 -23.51
N ALA A 334 33.36 -24.94 -24.71
CA ALA A 334 34.01 -23.71 -25.17
C ALA A 334 33.65 -22.51 -24.28
N MET A 335 32.39 -22.41 -23.83
CA MET A 335 31.95 -21.41 -22.86
C MET A 335 32.75 -21.50 -21.55
N MET A 336 32.96 -22.70 -21.02
CA MET A 336 33.80 -22.88 -19.83
C MET A 336 35.24 -22.43 -20.08
N GLY A 337 35.80 -22.70 -21.27
CA GLY A 337 37.11 -22.18 -21.66
C GLY A 337 37.19 -20.66 -21.62
N ALA A 338 36.16 -19.97 -22.12
CA ALA A 338 36.11 -18.50 -22.07
C ALA A 338 36.05 -17.96 -20.63
N ILE A 339 35.25 -18.59 -19.77
CA ILE A 339 35.03 -18.13 -18.40
C ILE A 339 36.27 -18.34 -17.52
N ILE A 340 36.92 -19.49 -17.65
CA ILE A 340 38.01 -19.92 -16.77
C ILE A 340 39.36 -19.37 -17.21
N ASN A 341 39.50 -19.04 -18.50
CA ASN A 341 40.69 -18.40 -19.06
C ASN A 341 40.35 -17.01 -19.63
N PRO A 342 40.03 -16.03 -18.75
CA PRO A 342 39.67 -14.69 -19.17
C PRO A 342 40.87 -13.92 -19.73
N PRO A 343 40.65 -12.73 -20.31
CA PRO A 343 41.73 -11.82 -20.67
C PRO A 343 42.63 -11.47 -19.48
N LYS A 344 43.93 -11.32 -19.73
CA LYS A 344 44.95 -10.96 -18.73
C LYS A 344 45.49 -9.55 -18.95
N GLU A 345 46.04 -8.96 -17.90
CA GLU A 345 46.66 -7.63 -17.98
C GLU A 345 47.74 -7.61 -19.09
N GLY A 346 47.64 -6.63 -19.99
CA GLY A 346 48.44 -6.54 -21.22
C GLY A 346 47.81 -7.14 -22.48
N GLU A 347 46.74 -7.94 -22.37
CA GLU A 347 45.96 -8.41 -23.53
C GLU A 347 44.96 -7.33 -24.01
N LEU A 348 44.70 -7.27 -25.32
CA LEU A 348 43.89 -6.20 -25.92
C LEU A 348 42.43 -6.21 -25.42
N SER A 349 41.86 -7.38 -25.13
CA SER A 349 40.50 -7.49 -24.57
C SER A 349 40.40 -7.19 -23.08
N TYR A 350 41.52 -7.01 -22.35
CA TYR A 350 41.53 -6.97 -20.89
C TYR A 350 40.78 -5.78 -20.29
N GLU A 351 41.07 -4.56 -20.75
CA GLU A 351 40.47 -3.36 -20.14
C GLU A 351 38.95 -3.34 -20.28
N LEU A 352 38.43 -3.73 -21.46
CA LEU A 352 36.99 -3.84 -21.68
C LEU A 352 36.38 -4.94 -20.80
N TYR A 353 36.99 -6.13 -20.78
CA TYR A 353 36.52 -7.25 -19.97
C TYR A 353 36.49 -6.90 -18.47
N LYS A 354 37.56 -6.27 -17.96
CA LYS A 354 37.67 -5.84 -16.56
C LYS A 354 36.59 -4.82 -16.22
N LYS A 355 36.34 -3.85 -17.10
CA LYS A 355 35.27 -2.87 -16.95
C LYS A 355 33.89 -3.54 -16.91
N GLU A 356 33.56 -4.36 -17.90
CA GLU A 356 32.28 -5.09 -17.96
C GLU A 356 32.05 -5.96 -16.72
N ARG A 357 33.06 -6.73 -16.31
CA ARG A 357 33.01 -7.56 -15.10
C ARG A 357 32.76 -6.71 -13.85
N SER A 358 33.55 -5.65 -13.66
CA SER A 358 33.45 -4.79 -12.48
C SER A 358 32.08 -4.11 -12.39
N ASP A 359 31.56 -3.65 -13.52
CA ASP A 359 30.23 -3.05 -13.63
C ASP A 359 29.13 -4.04 -13.25
N ILE A 360 29.19 -5.28 -13.77
CA ILE A 360 28.19 -6.32 -13.44
C ILE A 360 28.25 -6.68 -11.96
N VAL A 361 29.44 -6.95 -11.43
CA VAL A 361 29.64 -7.33 -10.02
C VAL A 361 29.18 -6.20 -9.08
N SER A 362 29.51 -4.95 -9.40
CA SER A 362 29.08 -3.77 -8.64
C SER A 362 27.56 -3.65 -8.58
N ARG A 363 26.86 -3.84 -9.72
CA ARG A 363 25.39 -3.85 -9.76
C ARG A 363 24.79 -5.00 -8.97
N LEU A 364 25.36 -6.21 -9.06
CA LEU A 364 24.89 -7.35 -8.27
C LEU A 364 25.04 -7.10 -6.77
N LYS A 365 26.15 -6.50 -6.33
CA LYS A 365 26.35 -6.08 -4.95
C LYS A 365 25.30 -5.06 -4.50
N GLN A 366 25.08 -4.01 -5.28
CA GLN A 366 24.07 -3.00 -4.98
C GLN A 366 22.66 -3.63 -4.86
N LYS A 367 22.32 -4.56 -5.76
CA LYS A 367 21.04 -5.27 -5.74
C LYS A 367 20.91 -6.22 -4.55
N ALA A 368 22.00 -6.87 -4.12
CA ALA A 368 22.03 -7.73 -2.94
C ALA A 368 21.72 -6.94 -1.67
N ASP A 369 22.39 -5.79 -1.49
CA ASP A 369 22.16 -4.89 -0.36
C ASP A 369 20.70 -4.39 -0.37
N LEU A 370 20.25 -3.88 -1.53
CA LEU A 370 18.89 -3.40 -1.70
C LEU A 370 17.85 -4.47 -1.33
N VAL A 371 17.92 -5.67 -1.89
CA VAL A 371 16.95 -6.74 -1.60
C VAL A 371 16.86 -7.05 -0.11
N SER A 372 18.00 -7.16 0.59
CA SER A 372 17.99 -7.44 2.03
C SER A 372 17.39 -6.29 2.85
N GLN A 373 17.69 -5.04 2.51
CA GLN A 373 17.11 -3.85 3.14
C GLN A 373 15.60 -3.76 2.88
N LEU A 374 15.18 -4.02 1.64
CA LEU A 374 13.79 -4.00 1.22
C LEU A 374 12.95 -4.97 2.05
N PHE A 375 13.34 -6.25 2.12
CA PHE A 375 12.60 -7.24 2.89
C PHE A 375 12.62 -6.97 4.39
N ASN A 376 13.75 -6.52 4.96
CA ASN A 376 13.80 -6.17 6.39
C ASN A 376 13.00 -4.90 6.73
N SER A 377 12.66 -4.08 5.74
CA SER A 377 11.77 -2.92 5.96
C SER A 377 10.29 -3.32 6.06
N VAL A 378 9.94 -4.57 5.70
CA VAL A 378 8.56 -5.09 5.73
C VAL A 378 8.32 -5.77 7.07
N GLU A 379 7.27 -5.33 7.78
CA GLU A 379 6.87 -5.92 9.05
C GLU A 379 6.48 -7.39 8.90
N GLY A 380 6.87 -8.21 9.87
CA GLY A 380 6.69 -9.65 9.81
C GLY A 380 7.59 -10.34 8.77
N VAL A 381 8.56 -9.64 8.19
CA VAL A 381 9.56 -10.24 7.28
C VAL A 381 10.97 -10.02 7.83
N ARG A 382 11.75 -11.10 7.87
CA ARG A 382 13.15 -11.06 8.27
C ARG A 382 14.03 -11.66 7.17
N CYS A 383 15.10 -10.95 6.80
CA CYS A 383 16.03 -11.38 5.77
C CYS A 383 17.47 -11.23 6.26
N ASN A 384 18.25 -12.31 6.25
CA ASN A 384 19.70 -12.18 6.42
C ASN A 384 20.31 -11.39 5.24
N ALA A 385 21.49 -10.81 5.48
CA ALA A 385 22.27 -10.17 4.42
C ALA A 385 22.62 -11.19 3.34
N VAL A 386 22.45 -10.80 2.07
CA VAL A 386 22.85 -11.62 0.92
C VAL A 386 24.37 -11.51 0.77
N MET A 387 25.11 -12.39 1.45
CA MET A 387 26.58 -12.39 1.46
C MET A 387 27.16 -12.74 0.08
N GLY A 388 26.46 -13.57 -0.69
CA GLY A 388 26.86 -14.02 -2.01
C GLY A 388 25.73 -14.67 -2.81
N ALA A 389 26.08 -15.45 -3.83
CA ALA A 389 25.14 -16.06 -4.77
C ALA A 389 24.22 -15.02 -5.44
N MET A 390 22.95 -15.33 -5.67
CA MET A 390 22.02 -14.47 -6.42
C MET A 390 20.60 -14.47 -5.86
N TYR A 391 20.45 -14.91 -4.61
CA TYR A 391 19.16 -15.21 -4.01
C TYR A 391 19.10 -14.68 -2.59
N ALA A 392 17.86 -14.40 -2.15
CA ALA A 392 17.53 -14.21 -0.76
C ALA A 392 16.43 -15.20 -0.37
N PHE A 393 16.45 -15.61 0.89
CA PHE A 393 15.46 -16.53 1.47
C PHE A 393 14.84 -15.92 2.74
N PRO A 394 14.09 -14.82 2.61
CA PRO A 394 13.45 -14.17 3.75
C PRO A 394 12.40 -15.06 4.41
N ARG A 395 12.37 -14.98 5.75
CA ARG A 395 11.32 -15.55 6.60
C ARG A 395 10.14 -14.60 6.65
N ILE A 396 8.94 -15.17 6.56
CA ILE A 396 7.66 -14.45 6.59
C ILE A 396 6.82 -14.96 7.76
N GLU A 397 6.26 -14.04 8.53
CA GLU A 397 5.27 -14.33 9.55
C GLU A 397 3.89 -14.40 8.89
N ILE A 398 3.22 -15.53 9.08
CA ILE A 398 1.90 -15.78 8.48
C ILE A 398 0.88 -15.91 9.63
N PRO A 399 -0.15 -15.06 9.67
CA PRO A 399 -1.18 -15.13 10.72
C PRO A 399 -1.90 -16.48 10.73
N GLU A 400 -2.29 -16.95 11.91
CA GLU A 400 -2.93 -18.27 12.10
C GLU A 400 -4.19 -18.44 11.22
N LYS A 401 -4.98 -17.38 11.03
CA LYS A 401 -6.15 -17.41 10.13
C LYS A 401 -5.76 -17.73 8.67
N ALA A 402 -4.64 -17.17 8.19
CA ALA A 402 -4.13 -17.44 6.85
C ALA A 402 -3.55 -18.86 6.74
N ILE A 403 -2.90 -19.35 7.81
CA ILE A 403 -2.45 -20.75 7.90
C ILE A 403 -3.63 -21.72 7.80
N GLN A 404 -4.72 -21.45 8.53
CA GLN A 404 -5.94 -22.27 8.49
C GLN A 404 -6.62 -22.24 7.12
N HIS A 405 -6.66 -21.07 6.48
CA HIS A 405 -7.22 -20.94 5.12
C HIS A 405 -6.35 -21.65 4.06
N ALA A 406 -5.02 -21.62 4.19
CA ALA A 406 -4.13 -22.37 3.33
C ALA A 406 -4.37 -23.89 3.47
N LYS A 407 -4.52 -24.37 4.72
CA LYS A 407 -4.87 -25.77 5.02
C LYS A 407 -6.21 -26.18 4.39
N SER A 408 -7.25 -25.33 4.45
CA SER A 408 -8.55 -25.62 3.82
C SER A 408 -8.47 -25.73 2.29
N LYS A 409 -7.43 -25.16 1.67
CA LYS A 409 -7.14 -25.24 0.24
C LYS A 409 -6.11 -26.31 -0.11
N ASN A 410 -5.73 -27.18 0.84
CA ASN A 410 -4.67 -28.18 0.69
C ASN A 410 -3.35 -27.58 0.16
N MET A 411 -2.99 -26.41 0.68
CA MET A 411 -1.83 -25.63 0.23
C MET A 411 -0.94 -25.30 1.43
N ALA A 412 0.38 -25.29 1.21
CA ALA A 412 1.32 -24.81 2.23
C ALA A 412 1.08 -23.31 2.52
N PRO A 413 1.21 -22.84 3.77
CA PRO A 413 0.95 -21.44 4.12
C PRO A 413 1.78 -20.42 3.31
N ASP A 414 3.06 -20.70 3.11
CA ASP A 414 3.96 -19.87 2.30
C ASP A 414 3.61 -19.90 0.81
N ALA A 415 3.12 -21.03 0.30
CA ALA A 415 2.60 -21.12 -1.06
C ALA A 415 1.36 -20.25 -1.22
N PHE A 416 0.42 -20.32 -0.27
CA PHE A 416 -0.75 -19.44 -0.25
C PHE A 416 -0.34 -17.96 -0.22
N TYR A 417 0.59 -17.58 0.66
CA TYR A 417 1.14 -16.22 0.71
C TYR A 417 1.72 -15.80 -0.64
N CYS A 418 2.59 -16.61 -1.25
CA CYS A 418 3.23 -16.27 -2.53
C CYS A 418 2.21 -16.14 -3.68
N PHE A 419 1.15 -16.95 -3.69
CA PHE A 419 0.06 -16.82 -4.66
C PHE A 419 -0.69 -15.50 -4.48
N GLN A 420 -1.07 -15.17 -3.24
CA GLN A 420 -1.71 -13.88 -2.96
C GLN A 420 -0.78 -12.71 -3.31
N PHE A 421 0.50 -12.83 -3.01
CA PHE A 421 1.51 -11.83 -3.35
C PHE A 421 1.58 -11.61 -4.87
N LEU A 422 1.62 -12.67 -5.67
CA LEU A 422 1.58 -12.58 -7.13
C LEU A 422 0.30 -11.90 -7.64
N GLU A 423 -0.87 -12.35 -7.19
CA GLU A 423 -2.17 -11.84 -7.65
C GLU A 423 -2.40 -10.36 -7.28
N LYS A 424 -1.77 -9.89 -6.21
CA LYS A 424 -1.93 -8.51 -5.71
C LYS A 424 -0.86 -7.55 -6.18
N THR A 425 0.35 -8.04 -6.49
CA THR A 425 1.51 -7.16 -6.76
C THR A 425 2.14 -7.39 -8.13
N GLY A 426 1.81 -8.48 -8.81
CA GLY A 426 2.46 -8.88 -10.05
C GLY A 426 3.87 -9.44 -9.83
N VAL A 427 4.34 -9.59 -8.59
CA VAL A 427 5.69 -10.08 -8.30
C VAL A 427 5.69 -11.61 -8.16
N CYS A 428 6.39 -12.29 -9.06
CA CYS A 428 6.51 -13.75 -9.05
C CYS A 428 7.74 -14.18 -8.23
N VAL A 429 7.49 -14.74 -7.04
CA VAL A 429 8.47 -15.39 -6.15
C VAL A 429 8.23 -16.90 -6.06
N VAL A 430 9.06 -17.64 -5.34
CA VAL A 430 8.86 -19.09 -5.11
C VAL A 430 8.62 -19.38 -3.64
N PRO A 431 7.63 -20.22 -3.26
CA PRO A 431 7.41 -20.61 -1.87
C PRO A 431 8.60 -21.32 -1.24
N GLY A 432 8.89 -21.02 0.03
CA GLY A 432 9.99 -21.62 0.80
C GLY A 432 9.87 -23.13 0.96
N SER A 433 8.65 -23.64 1.08
CA SER A 433 8.31 -25.07 1.11
C SER A 433 8.88 -25.82 -0.08
N GLY A 434 9.04 -25.16 -1.23
CA GLY A 434 9.67 -25.72 -2.42
C GLY A 434 11.18 -25.98 -2.31
N PHE A 435 11.86 -25.35 -1.34
CA PHE A 435 13.27 -25.53 -1.02
C PHE A 435 13.47 -26.35 0.26
N LYS A 436 12.36 -26.82 0.86
CA LYS A 436 12.23 -27.24 2.26
C LYS A 436 12.52 -26.10 3.25
N GLN A 437 12.06 -26.25 4.48
CA GLN A 437 12.28 -25.29 5.55
C GLN A 437 12.13 -25.98 6.91
N LYS A 438 12.67 -25.35 7.97
CA LYS A 438 12.51 -25.85 9.33
C LYS A 438 11.01 -25.89 9.70
N PRO A 439 10.49 -26.97 10.30
CA PRO A 439 9.10 -27.03 10.74
C PRO A 439 8.71 -25.83 11.60
N GLY A 440 7.52 -25.27 11.36
CA GLY A 440 7.03 -24.07 12.05
C GLY A 440 7.56 -22.74 11.51
N THR A 441 8.39 -22.76 10.47
CA THR A 441 8.84 -21.54 9.77
C THR A 441 8.25 -21.47 8.36
N HIS A 442 8.12 -20.26 7.84
CA HIS A 442 7.58 -19.97 6.51
C HIS A 442 8.50 -18.99 5.80
N HIS A 443 8.82 -19.28 4.55
CA HIS A 443 9.77 -18.48 3.76
C HIS A 443 9.26 -18.26 2.35
N LEU A 444 9.88 -17.31 1.65
CA LEU A 444 9.82 -17.22 0.21
C LEU A 444 11.24 -17.09 -0.35
N ARG A 445 11.43 -17.46 -1.61
CA ARG A 445 12.68 -17.29 -2.33
C ARG A 445 12.50 -16.26 -3.43
N THR A 446 13.41 -15.28 -3.45
CA THR A 446 13.51 -14.27 -4.50
C THR A 446 14.91 -14.24 -5.12
N THR A 447 15.06 -13.65 -6.30
CA THR A 447 16.38 -13.34 -6.89
C THR A 447 16.74 -11.87 -6.68
N ILE A 448 18.05 -11.59 -6.69
CA ILE A 448 18.57 -10.22 -6.73
C ILE A 448 18.71 -9.69 -8.17
N LEU A 449 18.09 -10.34 -9.14
CA LEU A 449 18.31 -10.05 -10.57
C LEU A 449 17.47 -8.92 -11.16
N PRO A 450 16.20 -8.69 -10.76
CA PRO A 450 15.37 -7.65 -11.36
C PRO A 450 16.08 -6.29 -11.48
N PRO A 451 15.79 -5.48 -12.52
CA PRO A 451 16.26 -4.11 -12.61
C PRO A 451 15.94 -3.30 -11.35
N VAL A 452 16.77 -2.31 -11.00
CA VAL A 452 16.62 -1.55 -9.73
C VAL A 452 15.28 -0.80 -9.69
N ASP A 453 14.80 -0.27 -10.81
CA ASP A 453 13.46 0.32 -10.94
C ASP A 453 12.35 -0.70 -10.66
N GLN A 454 12.47 -1.93 -11.15
CA GLN A 454 11.52 -3.00 -10.85
C GLN A 454 11.62 -3.46 -9.39
N MET A 455 12.82 -3.46 -8.79
CA MET A 455 12.98 -3.71 -7.36
C MET A 455 12.36 -2.59 -6.51
N LYS A 456 12.39 -1.34 -6.98
CA LYS A 456 11.66 -0.23 -6.38
C LYS A 456 10.15 -0.36 -6.58
N VAL A 457 9.67 -0.98 -7.66
CA VAL A 457 8.25 -1.36 -7.78
C VAL A 457 7.92 -2.48 -6.81
N MET A 458 8.76 -3.51 -6.68
CA MET A 458 8.60 -4.54 -5.63
C MET A 458 8.59 -3.90 -4.23
N TYR A 459 9.42 -2.87 -4.00
CA TYR A 459 9.41 -2.06 -2.80
C TYR A 459 8.12 -1.28 -2.63
N ASN A 460 7.67 -0.56 -3.66
CA ASN A 460 6.42 0.21 -3.64
C ASN A 460 5.19 -0.69 -3.55
N SER A 461 5.26 -1.94 -4.02
CA SER A 461 4.23 -2.96 -3.83
C SER A 461 4.28 -3.57 -2.42
N SER A 462 5.47 -3.68 -1.82
CA SER A 462 5.61 -3.97 -0.39
C SER A 462 5.22 -2.77 0.49
N ILE A 463 5.34 -1.55 -0.03
CA ILE A 463 4.75 -0.34 0.52
C ILE A 463 3.27 -0.30 0.19
N MET A 464 2.75 -0.90 -0.88
CA MET A 464 1.30 -1.12 -1.05
C MET A 464 0.78 -2.09 0.01
N LEU A 465 1.64 -2.97 0.54
CA LEU A 465 1.39 -3.70 1.77
C LEU A 465 1.64 -2.85 3.04
N LYS A 466 2.49 -1.81 3.02
CA LYS A 466 2.60 -0.78 4.08
C LYS A 466 1.49 0.28 4.04
N SER A 467 0.86 0.56 2.91
CA SER A 467 -0.37 1.34 2.76
C SER A 467 -1.59 0.44 2.96
N ALA A 468 -1.36 -0.88 2.96
CA ALA A 468 -2.16 -1.85 3.70
C ALA A 468 -1.71 -2.02 5.17
N ARG A 469 -0.80 -1.19 5.71
CA ARG A 469 -0.95 -0.83 7.13
C ARG A 469 -2.16 0.05 7.14
N GLN A 470 -3.19 -0.45 7.78
CA GLN A 470 -4.39 0.31 8.02
C GLN A 470 -3.94 1.64 8.62
N VAL A 471 -4.17 2.74 7.90
CA VAL A 471 -4.14 4.09 8.48
C VAL A 471 -4.81 3.94 9.82
N VAL A 472 -4.08 4.25 10.88
CA VAL A 472 -4.61 4.19 12.23
C VAL A 472 -5.81 5.11 12.21
N PRO A 473 -7.04 4.61 12.43
CA PRO A 473 -8.22 5.44 12.27
C PRO A 473 -8.13 6.68 13.15
N PHE A 474 -8.77 7.76 12.73
CA PHE A 474 -8.86 8.97 13.54
C PHE A 474 -9.17 8.62 15.01
N ASN A 475 -8.52 9.32 15.94
CA ASN A 475 -8.72 9.15 17.38
C ASN A 475 -8.20 7.83 17.99
N LYS A 476 -7.51 6.99 17.21
CA LYS A 476 -6.76 5.84 17.73
C LYS A 476 -5.30 6.21 18.02
N VAL A 477 -4.72 5.57 19.03
CA VAL A 477 -3.31 5.79 19.41
C VAL A 477 -2.41 5.27 18.29
N GLN A 478 -1.59 6.16 17.73
CA GLN A 478 -0.53 5.81 16.79
C GLN A 478 0.70 5.32 17.52
N GLY A 479 1.08 5.98 18.61
CA GLY A 479 2.25 5.61 19.39
C GLY A 479 2.31 6.33 20.72
N VAL A 480 3.32 6.00 21.52
CA VAL A 480 3.52 6.62 22.84
C VAL A 480 4.92 7.19 22.89
N ALA A 481 5.02 8.51 22.90
CA ALA A 481 6.27 9.23 22.98
C ALA A 481 6.84 9.20 24.40
N SER A 482 8.08 8.72 24.56
CA SER A 482 8.67 8.45 25.88
C SER A 482 7.74 7.59 26.76
N THR A 483 7.92 7.53 28.08
CA THR A 483 7.16 6.58 28.92
C THR A 483 5.67 6.91 29.12
N ASN A 484 5.09 8.01 28.57
CA ASN A 484 3.69 8.38 28.88
C ASN A 484 2.91 9.37 27.98
N VAL A 485 3.39 9.89 26.83
CA VAL A 485 2.59 10.86 26.03
C VAL A 485 2.05 10.22 24.75
N HIS A 486 0.74 9.99 24.67
CA HIS A 486 0.13 9.34 23.50
C HIS A 486 0.10 10.26 22.27
N ALA A 487 0.55 9.77 21.12
CA ALA A 487 0.24 10.36 19.83
C ALA A 487 -0.98 9.66 19.23
N TYR A 488 -1.99 10.41 18.84
CA TYR A 488 -3.22 9.93 18.23
C TYR A 488 -3.21 10.19 16.73
N SER A 489 -4.00 9.41 15.99
CA SER A 489 -4.12 9.57 14.55
C SER A 489 -5.06 10.70 14.24
N ASN A 490 -4.59 11.59 13.37
CA ASN A 490 -5.45 12.56 12.73
C ASN A 490 -6.12 11.97 11.47
N GLY A 491 -5.90 10.69 11.14
CA GLY A 491 -6.48 10.05 9.95
C GLY A 491 -5.65 10.30 8.70
N ASP A 492 -5.65 11.53 8.19
CA ASP A 492 -4.83 11.93 7.04
C ASP A 492 -4.40 13.42 7.11
N ASP A 493 -3.54 13.85 6.17
CA ASP A 493 -2.94 15.19 6.12
C ASP A 493 -3.94 16.33 5.99
N ASP A 494 -5.12 16.06 5.46
CA ASP A 494 -6.13 17.05 5.19
C ASP A 494 -7.33 16.95 6.13
N PHE A 495 -7.31 15.97 7.03
CA PHE A 495 -8.34 15.78 8.01
C PHE A 495 -8.28 16.89 9.06
N PHE A 496 -9.41 17.58 9.26
CA PHE A 496 -9.55 18.52 10.36
C PHE A 496 -10.83 18.22 11.11
N SER A 497 -10.70 17.60 12.28
CA SER A 497 -11.86 17.12 13.06
C SER A 497 -12.83 18.22 13.47
N VAL A 498 -12.37 19.48 13.52
CA VAL A 498 -12.96 20.62 14.23
C VAL A 498 -13.21 20.39 15.74
N GLU A 499 -12.83 19.22 16.28
CA GLU A 499 -13.00 18.87 17.68
C GLU A 499 -11.91 19.48 18.55
N ARG A 500 -12.33 20.19 19.60
CA ARG A 500 -11.42 20.72 20.61
C ARG A 500 -10.97 19.60 21.56
N HIS A 501 -9.68 19.52 21.83
CA HIS A 501 -9.14 18.67 22.89
C HIS A 501 -8.88 19.50 24.15
N TYR A 502 -9.48 19.06 25.25
CA TYR A 502 -9.21 19.57 26.58
C TYR A 502 -8.61 18.46 27.43
N LEU A 503 -7.46 18.72 28.05
CA LEU A 503 -6.87 17.84 29.03
C LEU A 503 -6.91 18.57 30.37
N HIS A 504 -7.63 17.99 31.33
CA HIS A 504 -7.88 18.63 32.63
C HIS A 504 -8.39 20.07 32.47
N GLY A 505 -9.45 20.27 31.68
CA GLY A 505 -10.07 21.59 31.46
C GLY A 505 -9.22 22.61 30.68
N ILE A 506 -7.96 22.32 30.37
CA ILE A 506 -7.07 23.21 29.62
C ILE A 506 -7.13 22.84 28.14
N PHE A 507 -7.33 23.84 27.27
CA PHE A 507 -7.37 23.65 25.83
C PHE A 507 -5.99 23.28 25.28
N MET A 508 -5.86 22.05 24.76
CA MET A 508 -4.62 21.55 24.17
C MET A 508 -4.51 21.93 22.70
N GLY A 509 -5.62 22.03 21.98
CA GLY A 509 -5.65 22.27 20.54
C GLY A 509 -6.80 21.50 19.89
N PHE A 510 -6.77 21.38 18.56
CA PHE A 510 -7.73 20.54 17.83
C PHE A 510 -7.22 19.11 17.71
N LYS A 511 -8.11 18.13 17.87
CA LYS A 511 -7.77 16.70 17.67
C LYS A 511 -7.47 16.44 16.19
N TRP A 512 -6.41 15.73 15.80
CA TRP A 512 -5.17 15.44 16.54
C TRP A 512 -4.01 16.13 15.82
N GLN A 513 -4.05 17.46 15.81
CA GLN A 513 -3.11 18.32 15.10
C GLN A 513 -1.73 18.36 15.78
N CYS A 514 -0.70 18.75 15.04
CA CYS A 514 0.69 18.81 15.53
C CYS A 514 0.88 19.82 16.70
N VAL A 515 0.19 20.96 16.65
CA VAL A 515 0.18 21.97 17.72
C VAL A 515 -0.47 21.43 19.00
N GLU A 516 -1.54 20.63 18.86
CA GLU A 516 -2.20 19.96 19.99
C GLU A 516 -1.23 19.03 20.72
N PHE A 517 -0.54 18.18 19.95
CA PHE A 517 0.43 17.24 20.50
C PHE A 517 1.54 17.97 21.26
N SER A 518 2.11 19.00 20.66
CA SER A 518 3.23 19.76 21.22
C SER A 518 2.84 20.49 22.50
N ARG A 519 1.62 21.05 22.58
CA ARG A 519 1.11 21.69 23.80
C ARG A 519 0.85 20.66 24.91
N ARG A 520 0.25 19.52 24.57
CA ARG A 520 0.01 18.43 25.51
C ARG A 520 1.30 17.78 26.01
N TRP A 521 2.27 17.63 25.13
CA TRP A 521 3.60 17.13 25.46
C TRP A 521 4.26 18.03 26.53
N LEU A 522 4.24 19.35 26.33
CA LEU A 522 4.78 20.32 27.30
C LEU A 522 4.02 20.30 28.63
N LEU A 523 2.69 20.16 28.59
CA LEU A 523 1.90 20.05 29.81
C LEU A 523 2.32 18.83 30.62
N MET A 524 2.34 17.65 29.99
CA MET A 524 2.65 16.40 30.67
C MET A 524 4.10 16.31 31.16
N ARG A 525 5.06 16.83 30.38
CA ARG A 525 6.50 16.65 30.66
C ARG A 525 7.12 17.80 31.44
N LYS A 526 6.53 19.00 31.38
CA LYS A 526 7.11 20.23 31.93
C LYS A 526 6.13 21.05 32.77
N SER A 527 4.89 20.59 32.94
CA SER A 527 3.81 21.35 33.60
C SER A 527 3.53 22.71 32.93
N CYS A 528 3.85 22.85 31.64
CA CYS A 528 3.84 24.12 30.93
C CYS A 528 2.94 24.10 29.69
N ILE A 529 2.41 25.24 29.30
CA ILE A 529 1.70 25.46 28.03
C ILE A 529 2.23 26.70 27.32
N PHE A 530 2.08 26.77 26.01
CA PHE A 530 2.32 27.98 25.22
C PHE A 530 1.00 28.61 24.75
N GLN A 531 1.08 29.88 24.31
CA GLN A 531 -0.07 30.70 23.90
C GLN A 531 -0.84 30.05 22.72
N PRO A 532 -2.10 30.44 22.47
CA PRO A 532 -2.77 30.10 21.22
C PRO A 532 -1.95 30.61 20.02
N VAL A 533 -1.81 29.77 19.00
CA VAL A 533 -1.15 30.09 17.73
C VAL A 533 -2.07 29.66 16.59
N GLY A 534 -2.10 30.44 15.50
CA GLY A 534 -2.95 30.15 14.35
C GLY A 534 -2.47 28.93 13.57
N HIS A 535 -1.18 28.91 13.21
CA HIS A 535 -0.56 27.80 12.48
C HIS A 535 0.76 27.37 13.15
N ALA A 536 1.24 26.17 12.79
CA ALA A 536 2.45 25.62 13.39
C ALA A 536 3.71 26.43 13.04
N ALA A 537 3.86 26.88 11.79
CA ALA A 537 5.01 27.71 11.38
C ALA A 537 5.08 29.06 12.14
N ASP A 538 3.94 29.63 12.54
CA ASP A 538 3.89 30.92 13.25
C ASP A 538 4.56 30.83 14.63
N MET A 539 4.68 29.62 15.18
CA MET A 539 5.38 29.38 16.45
C MET A 539 6.83 29.88 16.42
N TRP A 540 7.48 29.88 15.25
CA TRP A 540 8.85 30.37 15.10
C TRP A 540 9.00 31.86 15.41
N HIS A 541 7.96 32.66 15.18
CA HIS A 541 8.02 34.12 15.40
C HIS A 541 7.22 34.55 16.62
N ASP A 542 6.10 33.88 16.90
CA ASP A 542 5.10 34.36 17.86
C ASP A 542 5.34 33.83 19.28
N LEU A 543 5.97 32.66 19.43
CA LEU A 543 6.23 32.09 20.76
C LEU A 543 7.35 32.85 21.47
N LYS A 544 7.04 33.38 22.65
CA LYS A 544 8.00 34.14 23.49
C LYS A 544 8.32 33.46 24.81
N PHE A 545 7.34 32.78 25.39
CA PHE A 545 7.47 32.11 26.68
C PHE A 545 6.53 30.89 26.74
N VAL A 546 6.85 29.94 27.61
CA VAL A 546 5.88 28.97 28.12
C VAL A 546 5.45 29.37 29.52
N GLU A 547 4.21 29.09 29.90
CA GLU A 547 3.66 29.38 31.22
C GLU A 547 3.40 28.07 31.96
N ARG A 548 3.92 27.97 33.19
CA ARG A 548 3.69 26.82 34.05
C ARG A 548 2.29 26.90 34.67
N VAL A 549 1.49 25.86 34.46
CA VAL A 549 0.06 25.88 34.82
C VAL A 549 -0.21 25.86 36.32
N THR A 550 0.77 25.45 37.14
CA THR A 550 0.61 25.34 38.59
C THR A 550 0.72 26.66 39.34
N ASP A 551 1.47 27.62 38.82
CA ASP A 551 1.76 28.90 39.49
C ASP A 551 1.77 30.12 38.56
N GLY A 552 1.59 29.93 37.25
CA GLY A 552 1.61 31.01 36.26
C GLY A 552 3.01 31.58 35.98
N LYS A 553 4.08 30.96 36.49
CA LYS A 553 5.46 31.42 36.20
C LYS A 553 5.75 31.25 34.71
N LYS A 554 6.30 32.28 34.09
CA LYS A 554 6.67 32.31 32.66
C LYS A 554 8.15 32.02 32.48
N PHE A 555 8.47 31.15 31.53
CA PHE A 555 9.83 30.75 31.18
C PHE A 555 10.11 31.21 29.74
N PRO A 556 11.14 32.05 29.51
CA PRO A 556 11.49 32.51 28.17
C PRO A 556 11.89 31.37 27.23
N LEU A 557 11.75 31.59 25.93
CA LEU A 557 12.14 30.65 24.88
C LEU A 557 13.37 31.15 24.12
N LYS A 558 14.30 30.24 23.81
CA LYS A 558 15.49 30.47 22.99
C LYS A 558 15.33 29.79 21.64
N LEU A 559 15.56 30.55 20.56
CA LEU A 559 15.40 30.07 19.19
C LEU A 559 16.76 29.81 18.58
N PHE A 560 16.96 28.64 17.99
CA PHE A 560 18.19 28.23 17.32
C PHE A 560 17.88 27.86 15.88
N PRO A 561 18.32 28.66 14.89
CA PRO A 561 18.06 28.35 13.48
C PRO A 561 18.75 27.05 13.07
N ASN A 562 18.22 26.37 12.06
CA ASN A 562 18.89 25.20 11.49
C ASN A 562 20.29 25.60 10.97
N GLY A 563 21.34 24.86 11.35
CA GLY A 563 22.73 25.29 11.16
C GLY A 563 23.31 26.13 12.31
N SER A 564 22.67 26.14 13.49
CA SER A 564 23.23 26.77 14.69
C SER A 564 24.48 26.04 15.20
N SER A 565 25.41 26.77 15.84
CA SER A 565 26.52 26.18 16.60
C SER A 565 26.08 25.56 17.93
N HIS A 566 24.84 25.83 18.35
CA HIS A 566 24.22 25.19 19.50
C HIS A 566 23.67 23.82 19.08
N LYS A 567 23.86 22.79 19.91
CA LYS A 567 23.32 21.46 19.63
C LYS A 567 21.86 21.38 20.13
N PRO A 568 20.91 20.81 19.37
CA PRO A 568 19.54 20.62 19.86
C PRO A 568 19.53 19.79 21.14
N LYS A 569 18.53 20.07 22.00
CA LYS A 569 18.31 19.36 23.26
C LYS A 569 17.03 18.53 23.23
N ARG A 570 16.93 17.59 24.17
CA ARG A 570 15.67 16.91 24.45
C ARG A 570 14.66 17.96 24.88
N ASP A 571 13.38 17.73 24.59
CA ASP A 571 12.25 18.59 24.94
C ASP A 571 12.13 19.87 24.10
N SER A 572 12.98 20.05 23.08
CA SER A 572 12.89 21.16 22.14
C SER A 572 11.74 21.00 21.15
N LEU A 573 11.11 22.11 20.78
CA LEU A 573 10.11 22.16 19.71
C LEU A 573 10.83 22.35 18.37
N LEU A 574 10.71 21.40 17.46
CA LEU A 574 11.25 21.47 16.10
C LEU A 574 10.19 22.09 15.18
N ILE A 575 10.53 23.20 14.52
CA ILE A 575 9.58 23.97 13.70
C ILE A 575 9.93 23.87 12.21
N TYR A 576 8.94 23.52 11.41
CA TYR A 576 9.03 23.47 9.94
C TYR A 576 8.44 24.73 9.31
N SER A 577 9.02 25.16 8.20
CA SER A 577 8.55 26.31 7.43
C SER A 577 7.27 25.97 6.64
N ARG A 578 6.65 26.99 6.06
CA ARG A 578 5.52 26.78 5.15
C ARG A 578 6.04 26.39 3.77
N SER A 579 5.43 25.36 3.18
CA SER A 579 5.71 24.93 1.81
C SER A 579 4.39 24.62 1.08
N THR A 580 4.48 24.24 -0.19
CA THR A 580 3.32 23.75 -0.95
C THR A 580 2.72 22.49 -0.31
N GLU A 581 3.57 21.66 0.29
CA GLU A 581 3.19 20.40 0.96
C GLU A 581 2.76 20.65 2.42
N LEU A 582 3.37 21.64 3.09
CA LEU A 582 3.05 22.06 4.47
C LEU A 582 2.54 23.51 4.51
N PRO A 583 1.30 23.80 4.04
CA PRO A 583 0.80 25.18 3.94
C PRO A 583 0.70 25.90 5.30
N PHE A 584 0.58 25.14 6.39
CA PHE A 584 0.50 25.65 7.76
C PHE A 584 1.82 25.50 8.54
N GLY A 585 2.86 24.98 7.88
CA GLY A 585 4.06 24.45 8.52
C GLY A 585 3.77 23.24 9.40
N HIS A 586 4.75 22.86 10.22
CA HIS A 586 4.62 21.72 11.12
C HIS A 586 5.42 21.93 12.41
N VAL A 587 5.03 21.21 13.47
CA VAL A 587 5.77 21.19 14.74
C VAL A 587 5.89 19.77 15.27
N ALA A 588 7.12 19.40 15.65
CA ALA A 588 7.44 18.15 16.31
C ALA A 588 8.18 18.41 17.62
N VAL A 589 8.30 17.39 18.48
CA VAL A 589 9.10 17.47 19.70
C VAL A 589 10.30 16.54 19.63
N ILE A 590 11.49 17.06 19.95
CA ILE A 590 12.72 16.27 20.07
C ILE A 590 12.66 15.45 21.36
N CYS A 591 12.43 14.14 21.24
CA CYS A 591 12.21 13.27 22.39
C CYS A 591 13.48 12.51 22.83
N ASP A 592 14.46 12.34 21.93
CA ASP A 592 15.76 11.73 22.23
C ASP A 592 16.84 12.23 21.25
N ILE A 593 18.11 12.18 21.66
CA ILE A 593 19.26 12.63 20.87
C ILE A 593 20.33 11.53 20.82
N VAL A 594 20.61 11.08 19.61
CA VAL A 594 21.61 10.06 19.29
C VAL A 594 22.76 10.72 18.52
N PRO A 595 24.00 10.18 18.47
CA PRO A 595 25.13 10.91 17.89
C PRO A 595 24.94 11.47 16.48
N ASN A 596 24.21 10.76 15.61
CA ASN A 596 24.06 11.12 14.19
C ASN A 596 22.62 11.46 13.78
N PHE A 597 21.66 11.46 14.72
CA PHE A 597 20.26 11.79 14.46
C PHE A 597 19.53 12.16 15.76
N ILE A 598 18.44 12.89 15.63
CA ILE A 598 17.45 13.08 16.72
C ILE A 598 16.26 12.16 16.49
N ARG A 599 15.58 11.78 17.58
CA ARG A 599 14.26 11.14 17.50
C ARG A 599 13.20 12.16 17.84
N ILE A 600 12.18 12.24 16.99
CA ILE A 600 11.07 13.17 17.17
C ILE A 600 9.77 12.45 17.44
N ALA A 601 8.90 13.10 18.19
CA ALA A 601 7.53 12.69 18.44
C ALA A 601 6.58 13.78 17.90
N GLU A 602 5.56 13.39 17.15
CA GLU A 602 4.69 14.32 16.43
C GLU A 602 3.30 13.72 16.14
N GLN A 603 2.31 14.54 15.82
CA GLN A 603 1.03 14.10 15.26
C GLN A 603 0.77 14.86 13.96
N ASN A 604 -0.12 14.34 13.11
CA ASN A 604 -0.50 14.98 11.85
C ASN A 604 0.67 15.15 10.88
N PHE A 605 1.37 14.05 10.63
CA PHE A 605 2.48 13.97 9.67
C PHE A 605 2.60 12.54 9.12
N ILE A 606 2.60 11.56 10.03
CA ILE A 606 2.46 10.13 9.74
C ILE A 606 1.18 9.61 10.41
N TYR A 607 0.48 8.67 9.75
CA TYR A 607 -0.84 8.13 10.17
C TYR A 607 -0.84 6.62 10.44
N HIS A 608 0.31 5.98 10.55
CA HIS A 608 0.43 4.57 10.90
C HIS A 608 0.98 4.38 12.33
N SER A 609 0.76 3.21 12.90
CA SER A 609 1.29 2.90 14.23
C SER A 609 2.81 3.09 14.27
N TRP A 610 3.31 3.70 15.34
CA TRP A 610 4.73 3.83 15.62
C TRP A 610 5.29 2.46 15.97
N SER A 611 6.49 2.15 15.49
CA SER A 611 7.20 0.91 15.81
C SER A 611 7.92 0.95 17.15
N ASP A 612 8.08 2.15 17.73
CA ASP A 612 8.79 2.39 18.97
C ASP A 612 8.24 3.67 19.66
N ASN A 613 8.94 4.19 20.66
CA ASN A 613 8.54 5.35 21.47
C ASN A 613 8.81 6.72 20.83
N TYR A 614 8.93 6.77 19.50
CA TYR A 614 9.13 7.97 18.66
C TYR A 614 8.46 7.78 17.29
N ALA A 615 8.20 8.90 16.60
CA ALA A 615 7.58 8.92 15.28
C ALA A 615 8.59 8.73 14.15
N ARG A 616 9.66 9.54 14.15
CA ARG A 616 10.70 9.56 13.11
C ARG A 616 12.09 9.82 13.69
N GLU A 617 13.10 9.48 12.90
CA GLU A 617 14.50 9.85 13.13
C GLU A 617 14.92 10.90 12.10
N ILE A 618 15.47 12.03 12.55
CA ILE A 618 15.94 13.12 11.70
C ILE A 618 17.48 13.18 11.79
N PRO A 619 18.20 12.96 10.68
CA PRO A 619 19.67 13.04 10.63
C PRO A 619 20.22 14.38 11.14
N ILE A 620 21.34 14.30 11.87
CA ILE A 620 22.16 15.45 12.24
C ILE A 620 23.42 15.44 11.37
N VAL A 621 23.64 16.49 10.61
CA VAL A 621 24.86 16.71 9.83
C VAL A 621 25.64 17.87 10.43
N ILE A 622 26.91 17.62 10.75
CA ILE A 622 27.80 18.63 11.35
C ILE A 622 28.70 19.19 10.24
N LYS A 623 28.58 20.49 9.98
CA LYS A 623 29.41 21.24 9.03
C LYS A 623 29.97 22.47 9.74
N ASP A 624 31.29 22.64 9.76
CA ASP A 624 31.98 23.79 10.38
C ASP A 624 31.55 24.08 11.84
N ASN A 625 31.42 23.03 12.66
CA ASN A 625 30.91 23.09 14.05
C ASN A 625 29.45 23.59 14.20
N CYS A 626 28.68 23.63 13.12
CA CYS A 626 27.25 23.90 13.12
C CYS A 626 26.44 22.62 12.90
N TYR A 627 25.29 22.53 13.56
CA TYR A 627 24.38 21.38 13.53
C TYR A 627 23.25 21.64 12.54
N PHE A 628 23.15 20.80 11.52
CA PHE A 628 22.08 20.81 10.52
C PHE A 628 21.17 19.60 10.73
N LEU A 629 19.87 19.84 10.84
CA LEU A 629 18.84 18.80 10.81
C LEU A 629 18.36 18.69 9.36
N GLU A 630 18.53 17.52 8.76
CA GLU A 630 18.18 17.27 7.36
C GLU A 630 16.88 16.45 7.30
N ASP A 631 15.84 17.00 6.67
CA ASP A 631 14.55 16.36 6.42
C ASP A 631 14.09 16.71 4.99
N GLU A 632 13.08 16.02 4.47
CA GLU A 632 12.51 16.31 3.14
C GLU A 632 11.84 17.69 3.10
N ASP A 633 11.24 18.09 4.24
CA ASP A 633 10.64 19.40 4.44
C ASP A 633 11.62 20.39 5.10
N GLU A 634 11.47 21.67 4.75
CA GLU A 634 12.34 22.72 5.25
C GLU A 634 12.11 23.00 6.75
N ILE A 635 13.19 22.85 7.53
CA ILE A 635 13.22 23.10 8.98
C ILE A 635 13.71 24.53 9.24
N CYS A 636 12.89 25.34 9.92
CA CYS A 636 13.30 26.66 10.41
C CYS A 636 14.42 26.56 11.46
N GLY A 637 14.25 25.62 12.40
CA GLY A 637 15.15 25.40 13.53
C GLY A 637 14.40 24.78 14.71
N TRP A 638 14.97 24.90 15.90
CA TRP A 638 14.34 24.41 17.13
C TRP A 638 14.26 25.50 18.22
N ILE A 639 13.26 25.37 19.07
CA ILE A 639 12.98 26.27 20.19
C ILE A 639 13.23 25.52 21.50
N GLU A 640 14.04 26.09 22.38
CA GLU A 640 14.36 25.56 23.71
C GLU A 640 13.74 26.42 24.82
N ILE A 641 13.33 25.79 25.92
CA ILE A 641 12.90 26.51 27.12
C ILE A 641 14.14 26.89 27.93
N GLU A 642 14.25 28.16 28.33
CA GLU A 642 15.28 28.59 29.26
C GLU A 642 15.04 27.95 30.65
N ASP A 643 16.11 27.46 31.27
CA ASP A 643 16.07 26.71 32.53
C ASP A 643 15.17 25.46 32.49
N ASN A 644 15.12 24.77 31.35
CA ASN A 644 14.32 23.54 31.13
C ASN A 644 14.52 22.44 32.19
N ASP A 645 15.70 22.39 32.82
CA ASP A 645 16.05 21.40 33.86
C ASP A 645 15.35 21.69 35.20
N GLU A 646 14.83 22.91 35.42
CA GLU A 646 14.01 23.26 36.60
C GLU A 646 12.55 22.78 36.47
N LEU A 647 12.13 22.38 35.28
CA LEU A 647 10.75 21.99 34.98
C LEU A 647 10.54 20.49 35.20
N GLN A 648 9.47 20.16 35.93
CA GLN A 648 9.11 18.79 36.29
C GLN A 648 7.81 18.35 35.57
N PRO A 649 7.61 17.04 35.37
CA PRO A 649 6.35 16.49 34.87
C PRO A 649 5.14 16.94 35.68
N LEU A 650 3.97 16.94 35.05
CA LEU A 650 2.72 17.38 35.69
C LEU A 650 2.39 16.51 36.92
N ASP A 651 2.20 17.16 38.05
CA ASP A 651 1.70 16.55 39.29
C ASP A 651 0.16 16.66 39.31
N GLU A 652 -0.52 15.61 38.87
CA GLU A 652 -1.99 15.56 38.78
C GLU A 652 -2.69 15.77 40.13
N THR A 653 -2.01 15.56 41.27
CA THR A 653 -2.61 15.79 42.60
C THR A 653 -2.80 17.26 42.94
N LYS A 654 -2.14 18.18 42.21
CA LYS A 654 -2.23 19.64 42.38
C LYS A 654 -3.24 20.29 41.44
N LEU A 655 -3.94 19.50 40.64
CA LEU A 655 -4.73 19.96 39.50
C LEU A 655 -6.12 20.48 39.91
N ASP A 656 -6.71 19.91 40.96
CA ASP A 656 -8.05 20.26 41.43
C ASP A 656 -8.17 21.73 41.88
N SER A 657 -7.09 22.33 42.42
CA SER A 657 -7.08 23.76 42.77
C SER A 657 -6.98 24.69 41.55
N ILE A 658 -6.51 24.18 40.41
CA ILE A 658 -6.23 24.93 39.17
C ILE A 658 -7.45 24.88 38.22
N LEU A 659 -8.16 23.75 38.20
CA LEU A 659 -9.31 23.47 37.33
C LEU A 659 -10.49 24.45 37.49
N LYS A 660 -10.69 25.02 38.68
CA LYS A 660 -11.75 26.02 38.93
C LYS A 660 -11.63 27.29 38.07
N LYS A 661 -10.44 27.63 37.58
CA LYS A 661 -10.22 28.82 36.72
C LYS A 661 -10.58 28.56 35.25
N TYR A 662 -10.70 27.30 34.83
CA TYR A 662 -10.90 26.90 33.43
C TYR A 662 -12.30 26.30 33.14
N GLN A 663 -13.14 26.12 34.17
CA GLN A 663 -14.44 25.41 34.12
C GLN A 663 -15.69 26.29 33.89
N GLU A 664 -15.61 27.38 33.12
CA GLU A 664 -16.85 28.04 32.66
C GLU A 664 -17.42 27.32 31.44
N ALA A 665 -18.63 26.75 31.58
CA ALA A 665 -19.41 26.17 30.48
C ALA A 665 -19.70 27.27 29.44
N LYS A 666 -19.06 27.17 28.28
CA LYS A 666 -19.22 28.16 27.21
C LYS A 666 -20.41 27.78 26.33
N PRO A 667 -21.27 28.74 25.94
CA PRO A 667 -22.43 28.52 25.09
C PRO A 667 -22.03 27.92 23.72
N ILE A 668 -22.93 27.13 23.11
CA ILE A 668 -22.75 26.48 21.79
C ILE A 668 -22.50 27.49 20.66
N GLY A 669 -22.76 28.78 20.90
CA GLY A 669 -22.46 29.92 20.02
C GLY A 669 -23.72 30.70 19.67
N THR A 670 -23.63 31.60 18.69
CA THR A 670 -24.73 32.52 18.32
C THR A 670 -25.01 32.54 16.83
N LEU A 671 -26.29 32.61 16.48
CA LEU A 671 -26.79 32.81 15.11
C LEU A 671 -27.62 34.09 15.07
N LYS A 672 -27.38 34.94 14.08
CA LYS A 672 -28.10 36.21 13.93
C LYS A 672 -28.40 36.53 12.47
N ARG A 673 -29.67 36.81 12.16
CA ARG A 673 -30.09 37.39 10.88
C ARG A 673 -29.73 38.88 10.83
N CYS A 674 -29.13 39.31 9.73
CA CYS A 674 -28.65 40.66 9.48
C CYS A 674 -29.10 41.11 8.08
N SER A 675 -29.12 42.41 7.83
CA SER A 675 -29.44 42.97 6.51
C SER A 675 -28.49 44.10 6.14
N ILE A 676 -28.14 44.20 4.86
CA ILE A 676 -27.37 45.33 4.29
C ILE A 676 -28.37 46.26 3.59
N THR A 677 -28.31 47.56 3.90
CA THR A 677 -29.11 48.58 3.24
C THR A 677 -28.30 49.21 2.11
N ASP A 678 -28.30 48.59 0.92
CA ASP A 678 -27.65 49.14 -0.28
C ASP A 678 -28.60 49.14 -1.49
N LYS A 679 -29.14 50.32 -1.80
CA LYS A 679 -30.06 50.54 -2.92
C LYS A 679 -29.38 50.44 -4.30
N THR A 680 -28.05 50.42 -4.36
CA THR A 680 -27.29 50.36 -5.62
C THR A 680 -26.98 48.93 -6.07
N PHE A 681 -27.12 47.93 -5.19
CA PHE A 681 -26.84 46.54 -5.55
C PHE A 681 -27.87 45.97 -6.54
N HIS A 682 -29.15 46.35 -6.43
CA HIS A 682 -30.21 45.92 -7.35
C HIS A 682 -29.99 46.36 -8.80
N SER A 683 -29.04 47.26 -9.07
CA SER A 683 -28.64 47.67 -10.43
C SER A 683 -27.32 47.03 -10.91
N MET A 684 -26.62 46.24 -10.08
CA MET A 684 -25.40 45.51 -10.47
C MET A 684 -25.73 44.17 -11.14
N ASN A 685 -26.02 44.18 -12.45
CA ASN A 685 -26.25 42.96 -13.25
C ASN A 685 -24.96 42.19 -13.65
N ASN A 686 -23.84 42.34 -12.94
CA ASN A 686 -22.53 41.94 -13.47
C ASN A 686 -21.52 41.35 -12.47
N TRP A 687 -21.97 40.77 -11.36
CA TRP A 687 -21.06 40.15 -10.37
C TRP A 687 -20.90 38.62 -10.55
N LEU A 688 -21.71 38.00 -11.42
CA LEU A 688 -21.56 36.61 -11.87
C LEU A 688 -20.89 36.54 -13.25
N ASN A 689 -20.15 35.47 -13.49
CA ASN A 689 -19.44 35.22 -14.74
C ASN A 689 -20.39 34.66 -15.81
N LYS A 690 -20.70 35.45 -16.85
CA LYS A 690 -21.57 35.02 -17.96
C LYS A 690 -20.96 33.94 -18.86
N ASP A 691 -19.64 33.78 -18.80
CA ASP A 691 -18.92 32.76 -19.58
C ASP A 691 -18.91 31.40 -18.85
N ASP A 692 -19.28 31.36 -17.57
CA ASP A 692 -19.47 30.13 -16.82
C ASP A 692 -20.91 29.59 -17.03
N PRO A 693 -21.09 28.37 -17.58
CA PRO A 693 -22.42 27.85 -17.88
C PRO A 693 -23.34 27.74 -16.65
N ALA A 694 -22.81 27.37 -15.48
CA ALA A 694 -23.61 27.21 -14.26
C ALA A 694 -24.06 28.56 -13.72
N GLU A 695 -23.16 29.55 -13.68
CA GLU A 695 -23.48 30.92 -13.24
C GLU A 695 -24.45 31.61 -14.19
N LYS A 696 -24.27 31.42 -15.51
CA LYS A 696 -25.20 31.91 -16.52
C LYS A 696 -26.59 31.31 -16.33
N TYR A 697 -26.67 29.99 -16.18
CA TYR A 697 -27.96 29.31 -15.96
C TYR A 697 -28.64 29.74 -14.66
N PHE A 698 -27.87 29.96 -13.60
CA PHE A 698 -28.37 30.54 -12.34
C PHE A 698 -28.96 31.95 -12.56
N MET A 699 -28.27 32.82 -13.29
CA MET A 699 -28.80 34.15 -13.63
C MET A 699 -30.09 34.09 -14.44
N ASP A 700 -30.20 33.15 -15.38
CA ASP A 700 -31.40 32.99 -16.20
C ASP A 700 -32.60 32.50 -15.36
N LEU A 701 -32.36 31.70 -14.32
CA LEU A 701 -33.40 31.18 -13.43
C LEU A 701 -33.84 32.18 -12.35
N PHE A 702 -32.88 32.82 -11.66
CA PHE A 702 -33.13 33.58 -10.44
C PHE A 702 -32.84 35.09 -10.58
N GLY A 703 -32.31 35.53 -11.71
CA GLY A 703 -31.72 36.86 -11.89
C GLY A 703 -30.37 37.01 -11.16
N ALA A 704 -29.76 38.20 -11.18
CA ALA A 704 -28.57 38.51 -10.37
C ALA A 704 -28.86 38.60 -8.86
N ASN A 705 -30.01 38.09 -8.41
CA ASN A 705 -30.48 38.09 -7.03
C ASN A 705 -30.21 36.70 -6.45
N LEU A 706 -29.13 36.62 -5.69
CA LEU A 706 -28.72 35.39 -5.02
C LEU A 706 -29.81 34.78 -4.13
N ILE A 707 -30.57 35.64 -3.48
CA ILE A 707 -31.41 35.36 -2.32
C ILE A 707 -32.50 36.44 -2.37
N ARG A 708 -33.75 36.06 -2.62
CA ARG A 708 -34.98 36.91 -2.65
C ARG A 708 -34.81 38.44 -2.65
N ALA A 709 -35.36 39.09 -3.69
CA ALA A 709 -35.64 40.53 -3.71
C ALA A 709 -36.97 40.88 -3.01
N ASP A 710 -37.27 40.29 -1.85
CA ASP A 710 -38.56 40.54 -1.16
C ASP A 710 -38.52 41.70 -0.15
N THR A 711 -37.43 42.49 -0.14
CA THR A 711 -37.30 43.74 0.63
C THR A 711 -36.31 44.70 -0.06
N ASP A 712 -36.31 46.00 0.33
CA ASP A 712 -35.28 46.99 -0.04
C ASP A 712 -33.88 46.70 0.59
N THR A 713 -33.66 45.49 1.10
CA THR A 713 -32.47 45.09 1.88
C THR A 713 -31.92 43.75 1.41
N LEU A 714 -30.62 43.52 1.64
CA LEU A 714 -29.94 42.26 1.30
C LEU A 714 -29.70 41.44 2.59
N PRO A 715 -30.52 40.41 2.87
CA PRO A 715 -30.40 39.62 4.11
C PRO A 715 -29.25 38.61 4.07
N TYR A 716 -28.64 38.36 5.23
CA TYR A 716 -27.63 37.32 5.46
C TYR A 716 -27.61 36.90 6.94
N TYR A 717 -26.98 35.77 7.25
CA TYR A 717 -26.75 35.33 8.63
C TYR A 717 -25.30 35.56 9.05
N LYS A 718 -25.11 35.86 10.34
CA LYS A 718 -23.82 35.79 11.02
C LYS A 718 -23.84 34.67 12.04
N VAL A 719 -22.76 33.90 12.04
CA VAL A 719 -22.49 32.81 12.97
C VAL A 719 -21.12 33.04 13.60
N ASP A 720 -21.01 32.82 14.91
CA ASP A 720 -19.70 32.87 15.56
C ASP A 720 -18.90 31.57 15.37
N GLN A 721 -17.61 31.64 15.68
CA GLN A 721 -16.70 30.50 15.61
C GLN A 721 -17.18 29.31 16.46
N ASP A 722 -17.78 29.57 17.63
CA ASP A 722 -18.21 28.50 18.54
C ASP A 722 -19.37 27.68 17.93
N LEU A 723 -20.35 28.34 17.31
CA LEU A 723 -21.44 27.65 16.62
C LEU A 723 -20.97 26.98 15.33
N THR A 724 -20.05 27.60 14.60
CA THR A 724 -19.44 27.00 13.39
C THR A 724 -18.77 25.66 13.70
N LEU A 725 -17.96 25.61 14.77
CA LEU A 725 -17.28 24.40 15.21
C LEU A 725 -18.28 23.36 15.77
N SER A 726 -19.33 23.83 16.46
CA SER A 726 -20.39 22.96 16.97
C SER A 726 -21.18 22.30 15.84
N ILE A 727 -21.51 23.04 14.77
CA ILE A 727 -22.15 22.49 13.57
C ILE A 727 -21.25 21.44 12.93
N GLY A 728 -19.96 21.74 12.75
CA GLY A 728 -19.03 20.82 12.10
C GLY A 728 -18.84 19.52 12.89
N SER A 729 -18.60 19.61 14.21
CA SER A 729 -18.46 18.44 15.09
C SER A 729 -19.74 17.62 15.16
N THR A 730 -20.90 18.27 15.33
CA THR A 730 -22.22 17.62 15.30
C THR A 730 -22.42 16.86 13.98
N SER A 731 -22.04 17.45 12.85
CA SER A 731 -22.24 16.85 11.54
C SER A 731 -21.36 15.61 11.33
N ASN A 732 -20.11 15.64 11.80
CA ASN A 732 -19.21 14.48 11.77
C ASN A 732 -19.71 13.35 12.68
N GLU A 733 -20.12 13.67 13.91
CA GLU A 733 -20.67 12.69 14.85
C GLU A 733 -21.95 12.04 14.29
N LEU A 734 -22.87 12.85 13.78
CA LEU A 734 -24.08 12.35 13.14
C LEU A 734 -23.77 11.49 11.92
N HIS A 735 -22.79 11.84 11.09
CA HIS A 735 -22.41 11.02 9.94
C HIS A 735 -22.02 9.60 10.38
N GLU A 736 -21.13 9.47 11.37
CA GLU A 736 -20.72 8.18 11.92
C GLU A 736 -21.90 7.39 12.51
N MET A 737 -22.78 8.05 13.28
CA MET A 737 -23.99 7.40 13.82
C MET A 737 -24.90 6.87 12.70
N PHE A 738 -25.07 7.61 11.61
CA PHE A 738 -25.84 7.16 10.44
C PHE A 738 -25.14 6.00 9.72
N MET A 739 -23.82 5.96 9.67
CA MET A 739 -23.07 4.82 9.11
C MET A 739 -23.21 3.56 9.98
N ASP A 740 -23.15 3.70 11.31
CA ASP A 740 -23.36 2.61 12.27
C ASP A 740 -24.79 2.06 12.17
N ALA A 741 -25.79 2.94 12.11
CA ALA A 741 -27.19 2.55 11.91
C ALA A 741 -27.39 1.89 10.53
N THR A 742 -26.75 2.39 9.48
CA THR A 742 -26.79 1.78 8.13
C THR A 742 -26.20 0.36 8.17
N ASN A 743 -25.06 0.17 8.83
CA ASN A 743 -24.46 -1.15 9.01
C ASN A 743 -25.42 -2.10 9.73
N TYR A 744 -26.03 -1.63 10.81
CA TYR A 744 -26.99 -2.41 11.59
C TYR A 744 -28.21 -2.81 10.74
N VAL A 745 -28.78 -1.89 9.96
CA VAL A 745 -29.91 -2.17 9.05
C VAL A 745 -29.54 -3.24 8.02
N ILE A 746 -28.40 -3.09 7.34
CA ILE A 746 -27.99 -3.99 6.25
C ILE A 746 -27.76 -5.43 6.74
N GLN A 747 -27.39 -5.61 8.00
CA GLN A 747 -27.18 -6.91 8.64
C GLN A 747 -28.47 -7.58 9.14
N ASN A 748 -29.61 -6.88 9.16
CA ASN A 748 -30.86 -7.36 9.75
C ASN A 748 -32.03 -7.24 8.77
N ASP A 749 -32.41 -8.34 8.12
CA ASP A 749 -33.51 -8.39 7.13
C ASP A 749 -34.84 -7.87 7.69
N ASP A 750 -35.20 -8.22 8.92
CA ASP A 750 -36.46 -7.78 9.53
C ASP A 750 -36.52 -6.26 9.75
N ILE A 751 -35.36 -5.63 9.94
CA ILE A 751 -35.25 -4.18 10.05
C ILE A 751 -35.25 -3.55 8.66
N LEU A 752 -34.50 -4.14 7.71
CA LEU A 752 -34.42 -3.67 6.32
C LEU A 752 -35.77 -3.68 5.61
N LYS A 753 -36.67 -4.62 5.93
CA LYS A 753 -38.07 -4.63 5.45
C LYS A 753 -38.81 -3.31 5.71
N ASN A 754 -38.52 -2.64 6.83
CA ASN A 754 -39.18 -1.38 7.19
C ASN A 754 -38.78 -0.20 6.28
N PHE A 755 -37.70 -0.33 5.51
CA PHE A 755 -37.28 0.66 4.52
C PHE A 755 -38.08 0.58 3.22
N CYS A 756 -38.91 -0.46 3.04
CA CYS A 756 -39.73 -0.70 1.85
C CYS A 756 -38.94 -0.71 0.53
N ILE A 757 -37.68 -1.17 0.58
CA ILE A 757 -36.85 -1.41 -0.60
C ILE A 757 -37.16 -2.81 -1.14
N PRO A 758 -37.37 -2.99 -2.46
CA PRO A 758 -37.64 -4.31 -3.03
C PRO A 758 -36.55 -5.32 -2.69
N GLU A 759 -36.96 -6.51 -2.23
CA GLU A 759 -36.04 -7.54 -1.69
C GLU A 759 -34.96 -7.97 -2.69
N ILE A 760 -35.27 -7.91 -3.99
CA ILE A 760 -34.33 -8.20 -5.08
C ILE A 760 -33.05 -7.34 -5.04
N PHE A 761 -33.11 -6.14 -4.46
CA PHE A 761 -31.97 -5.23 -4.35
C PHE A 761 -31.17 -5.39 -3.06
N TRP A 762 -31.64 -6.15 -2.08
CA TRP A 762 -30.94 -6.29 -0.80
C TRP A 762 -29.53 -6.89 -0.95
N PRO A 763 -29.30 -7.92 -1.79
CA PRO A 763 -27.95 -8.40 -2.06
C PRO A 763 -27.05 -7.31 -2.65
N LYS A 764 -27.56 -6.53 -3.61
CA LYS A 764 -26.79 -5.46 -4.27
C LYS A 764 -26.48 -4.29 -3.32
N ILE A 765 -27.38 -3.98 -2.39
CA ILE A 765 -27.12 -3.01 -1.30
C ILE A 765 -25.97 -3.48 -0.41
N ARG A 766 -25.94 -4.77 -0.06
CA ARG A 766 -24.84 -5.36 0.73
C ARG A 766 -23.52 -5.31 0.00
N GLU A 767 -23.52 -5.64 -1.29
CA GLU A 767 -22.32 -5.53 -2.14
C GLU A 767 -21.84 -4.09 -2.23
N SER A 768 -22.75 -3.13 -2.44
CA SER A 768 -22.42 -1.70 -2.47
C SER A 768 -21.84 -1.24 -1.12
N TRP A 769 -22.39 -1.68 0.00
CA TRP A 769 -21.87 -1.38 1.34
C TRP A 769 -20.48 -1.96 1.63
N LEU A 770 -20.14 -3.09 1.03
CA LEU A 770 -18.87 -3.77 1.22
C LEU A 770 -17.78 -3.25 0.27
N HIS A 771 -18.14 -2.86 -0.95
CA HIS A 771 -17.18 -2.62 -2.02
C HIS A 771 -17.21 -1.18 -2.59
N GLU A 772 -18.21 -0.37 -2.24
CA GLU A 772 -18.45 0.94 -2.87
C GLU A 772 -18.57 2.09 -1.86
N ARG A 773 -18.09 1.91 -0.62
CA ARG A 773 -18.08 3.00 0.37
C ARG A 773 -17.26 4.20 -0.08
N ASP A 774 -16.13 3.95 -0.72
CA ASP A 774 -15.22 4.99 -1.22
C ASP A 774 -15.79 5.78 -2.40
N LEU A 775 -16.96 5.40 -2.93
CA LEU A 775 -17.68 6.16 -3.96
C LEU A 775 -18.63 7.21 -3.39
N ALA A 776 -18.86 7.23 -2.07
CA ALA A 776 -19.72 8.22 -1.43
C ALA A 776 -19.10 9.63 -1.50
N MET A 777 -19.73 10.53 -2.27
CA MET A 777 -19.19 11.86 -2.51
C MET A 777 -19.75 12.90 -1.54
N THR A 778 -21.07 13.06 -1.48
CA THR A 778 -21.74 14.16 -0.80
C THR A 778 -22.96 13.72 0.02
N GLY A 779 -23.34 14.51 1.01
CA GLY A 779 -24.66 14.44 1.62
C GLY A 779 -24.94 15.71 2.41
N ARG A 780 -26.20 16.01 2.73
CA ARG A 780 -26.57 17.21 3.48
C ARG A 780 -27.47 16.89 4.66
N PHE A 781 -27.01 17.21 5.86
CA PHE A 781 -27.86 17.22 7.05
C PHE A 781 -28.71 18.48 7.07
N ASP A 782 -29.98 18.33 7.44
CA ASP A 782 -30.85 19.46 7.76
C ASP A 782 -30.88 19.58 9.30
N LEU A 783 -30.13 20.56 9.83
CA LEU A 783 -29.98 20.81 11.26
C LEU A 783 -30.84 21.99 11.72
N ALA A 784 -31.35 21.87 12.94
CA ALA A 784 -32.13 22.87 13.65
C ALA A 784 -31.34 23.43 14.83
N PHE A 785 -31.40 24.76 15.02
CA PHE A 785 -30.76 25.45 16.14
C PHE A 785 -31.76 26.37 16.84
N ASP A 786 -32.02 26.13 18.13
CA ASP A 786 -32.96 26.93 18.95
C ASP A 786 -32.29 28.07 19.75
N GLY A 787 -30.99 28.28 19.55
CA GLY A 787 -30.18 29.20 20.36
C GLY A 787 -29.41 28.49 21.48
N GLN A 788 -29.74 27.23 21.79
CA GLN A 788 -29.09 26.44 22.84
C GLN A 788 -28.65 25.06 22.37
N GLN A 789 -29.40 24.40 21.49
CA GLN A 789 -29.21 23.02 21.07
C GLN A 789 -29.20 22.90 19.55
N LEU A 790 -28.37 22.00 19.03
CA LEU A 790 -28.38 21.55 17.64
C LEU A 790 -29.08 20.20 17.56
N LYS A 791 -30.09 20.07 16.70
CA LYS A 791 -30.84 18.83 16.44
C LYS A 791 -30.84 18.50 14.96
N THR A 792 -30.80 17.21 14.61
CA THR A 792 -30.95 16.76 13.21
C THR A 792 -32.41 16.42 12.89
N PHE A 793 -32.91 16.93 11.78
CA PHE A 793 -34.21 16.50 11.24
C PHE A 793 -34.08 15.26 10.36
N GLU A 794 -33.09 15.27 9.45
CA GLU A 794 -32.83 14.20 8.48
C GLU A 794 -31.44 14.33 7.83
N TYR A 795 -31.02 13.27 7.14
CA TYR A 795 -29.81 13.25 6.33
C TYR A 795 -30.15 12.98 4.86
N ASN A 796 -30.01 13.99 4.01
CA ASN A 796 -30.19 13.85 2.56
C ASN A 796 -28.90 13.27 1.96
N ALA A 797 -28.77 11.93 2.01
CA ALA A 797 -27.53 11.24 1.66
C ALA A 797 -27.46 10.81 0.18
N ASP A 798 -28.58 10.50 -0.46
CA ASP A 798 -28.62 10.04 -1.87
C ASP A 798 -28.47 11.19 -2.88
N SER A 799 -29.30 12.22 -2.75
CA SER A 799 -29.29 13.38 -3.65
C SER A 799 -29.78 14.63 -2.91
N ALA A 800 -28.92 15.64 -2.76
CA ALA A 800 -29.25 16.89 -2.09
C ALA A 800 -29.12 18.10 -3.05
N SER A 801 -30.10 19.00 -3.00
CA SER A 801 -30.09 20.27 -3.75
C SER A 801 -29.30 21.36 -3.02
N ALA A 802 -29.25 22.58 -3.59
CA ALA A 802 -28.60 23.77 -3.01
C ALA A 802 -27.06 23.72 -2.96
N LEU A 803 -26.42 22.77 -3.64
CA LEU A 803 -24.97 22.58 -3.59
C LEU A 803 -24.22 23.76 -4.21
N PHE A 804 -24.66 24.23 -5.39
CA PHE A 804 -23.99 25.31 -6.11
C PHE A 804 -24.15 26.65 -5.38
N GLU A 805 -25.35 26.89 -4.89
CA GLU A 805 -25.75 28.05 -4.10
C GLU A 805 -24.87 28.21 -2.87
N MET A 806 -24.68 27.09 -2.16
CA MET A 806 -23.85 27.06 -0.97
C MET A 806 -22.36 27.08 -1.30
N ALA A 807 -21.88 26.43 -2.36
CA ALA A 807 -20.45 26.29 -2.61
C ALA A 807 -19.77 27.49 -3.29
N ILE A 808 -20.48 28.22 -4.16
CA ILE A 808 -19.89 29.28 -5.01
C ILE A 808 -20.64 30.60 -4.87
N ILE A 809 -21.96 30.52 -5.00
CA ILE A 809 -22.87 31.65 -5.14
C ILE A 809 -22.81 32.55 -3.89
N GLN A 810 -22.90 32.01 -2.66
CA GLN A 810 -22.75 32.83 -1.44
C GLN A 810 -21.41 33.55 -1.29
N GLU A 811 -20.31 32.93 -1.73
CA GLU A 811 -18.97 33.53 -1.67
C GLU A 811 -18.85 34.71 -2.64
N LYS A 812 -19.29 34.51 -3.88
CA LYS A 812 -19.32 35.59 -4.88
C LYS A 812 -20.25 36.73 -4.49
N TRP A 813 -21.39 36.42 -3.89
CA TRP A 813 -22.29 37.43 -3.34
C TRP A 813 -21.61 38.27 -2.27
N ALA A 814 -20.95 37.62 -1.29
CA ALA A 814 -20.25 38.30 -0.21
C ALA A 814 -19.16 39.26 -0.72
N GLN A 815 -18.44 38.85 -1.76
CA GLN A 815 -17.46 39.69 -2.46
C GLN A 815 -18.13 40.89 -3.15
N ALA A 816 -19.25 40.66 -3.84
CA ALA A 816 -19.98 41.70 -4.57
C ALA A 816 -20.56 42.77 -3.64
N VAL A 817 -21.10 42.37 -2.47
CA VAL A 817 -21.62 43.30 -1.45
C VAL A 817 -20.53 43.83 -0.51
N LYS A 818 -19.25 43.49 -0.75
CA LYS A 818 -18.08 43.92 0.03
C LYS A 818 -18.18 43.59 1.52
N LEU A 819 -18.59 42.37 1.84
CA LEU A 819 -18.63 41.88 3.22
C LEU A 819 -17.21 41.62 3.75
N ASN A 820 -16.52 42.67 4.21
CA ASN A 820 -15.12 42.62 4.65
C ASN A 820 -14.93 41.83 5.96
N HIS A 821 -13.78 41.14 6.09
CA HIS A 821 -13.27 40.49 7.32
C HIS A 821 -14.03 39.25 7.86
N THR A 822 -14.78 38.54 7.01
CA THR A 822 -15.45 37.29 7.41
C THR A 822 -15.39 36.24 6.30
N PHE A 823 -15.20 34.97 6.64
CA PHE A 823 -15.27 33.84 5.69
C PHE A 823 -16.72 33.36 5.56
N MET A 824 -17.15 32.92 4.37
CA MET A 824 -18.47 32.26 4.26
C MET A 824 -18.41 30.87 4.89
N SER A 825 -19.54 30.41 5.43
CA SER A 825 -19.65 29.15 6.20
C SER A 825 -19.35 27.88 5.38
N SER A 826 -19.19 28.00 4.07
CA SER A 826 -18.94 26.90 3.13
C SER A 826 -17.66 27.05 2.31
N PHE A 827 -16.74 27.94 2.71
CA PHE A 827 -15.55 28.31 1.93
C PHE A 827 -14.69 27.12 1.44
N GLN A 828 -14.73 25.98 2.14
CA GLN A 828 -13.94 24.79 1.81
C GLN A 828 -14.67 23.78 0.90
N LEU A 829 -15.98 23.93 0.69
CA LEU A 829 -16.84 22.94 0.04
C LEU A 829 -16.39 22.63 -1.39
N HIS A 830 -16.18 23.66 -2.23
CA HIS A 830 -15.72 23.48 -3.61
C HIS A 830 -14.36 22.78 -3.69
N ARG A 831 -13.40 23.20 -2.84
CA ARG A 831 -12.04 22.62 -2.79
C ARG A 831 -12.09 21.13 -2.46
N LEU A 832 -12.90 20.75 -1.47
CA LEU A 832 -13.05 19.36 -1.05
C LEU A 832 -13.72 18.48 -2.13
N LEU A 833 -14.70 19.02 -2.87
CA LEU A 833 -15.31 18.32 -4.00
C LEU A 833 -14.28 18.05 -5.11
N VAL A 834 -13.53 19.06 -5.54
CA VAL A 834 -12.48 18.92 -6.57
C VAL A 834 -11.47 17.85 -6.17
N LYS A 835 -11.03 17.88 -4.91
CA LYS A 835 -10.08 16.89 -4.39
C LYS A 835 -10.67 15.47 -4.36
N SER A 836 -11.92 15.33 -3.91
CA SER A 836 -12.59 14.04 -3.81
C SER A 836 -12.77 13.39 -5.19
N TRP A 837 -13.09 14.19 -6.21
CA TRP A 837 -13.13 13.72 -7.59
C TRP A 837 -11.76 13.25 -8.10
N LYS A 838 -10.68 14.00 -7.87
CA LYS A 838 -9.32 13.57 -8.23
C LYS A 838 -8.99 12.21 -7.60
N LYS A 839 -9.31 12.04 -6.32
CA LYS A 839 -9.07 10.78 -5.59
C LYS A 839 -9.86 9.61 -6.19
N ILE A 840 -11.16 9.76 -6.36
CA ILE A 840 -12.03 8.70 -6.88
C ILE A 840 -11.62 8.29 -8.31
N CYS A 841 -11.45 9.27 -9.20
CA CYS A 841 -11.07 9.02 -10.58
C CYS A 841 -9.67 8.41 -10.71
N SER A 842 -8.70 8.85 -9.90
CA SER A 842 -7.37 8.22 -9.86
C SER A 842 -7.42 6.77 -9.38
N ASN A 843 -8.20 6.48 -8.34
CA ASN A 843 -8.33 5.13 -7.79
C ASN A 843 -9.01 4.17 -8.77
N LEU A 844 -9.98 4.66 -9.54
CA LEU A 844 -10.68 3.88 -10.56
C LEU A 844 -9.95 3.85 -11.91
N ASN A 845 -8.89 4.64 -12.08
CA ASN A 845 -8.24 4.89 -13.37
C ASN A 845 -9.24 5.35 -14.46
N ILE A 846 -10.08 6.32 -14.11
CA ILE A 846 -11.11 6.90 -14.96
C ILE A 846 -10.83 8.39 -15.14
N ASN A 847 -10.84 8.88 -16.37
CA ASN A 847 -10.66 10.29 -16.71
C ASN A 847 -11.89 10.93 -17.36
N TYR A 848 -12.99 10.18 -17.50
CA TYR A 848 -14.22 10.61 -18.16
C TYR A 848 -15.45 10.21 -17.34
N VAL A 849 -16.33 11.16 -17.02
CA VAL A 849 -17.50 10.96 -16.14
C VAL A 849 -18.80 11.39 -16.83
N HIS A 850 -19.82 10.54 -16.78
CA HIS A 850 -21.16 10.87 -17.29
C HIS A 850 -22.02 11.43 -16.14
N LEU A 851 -22.62 12.60 -16.34
CA LEU A 851 -23.55 13.23 -15.39
C LEU A 851 -24.99 12.91 -15.83
N LEU A 852 -25.62 11.96 -15.16
CA LEU A 852 -26.95 11.47 -15.52
C LEU A 852 -28.03 12.16 -14.68
N ILE A 853 -28.84 13.01 -15.31
CA ILE A 853 -29.84 13.84 -14.62
C ILE A 853 -31.22 13.77 -15.25
N ASP A 854 -32.26 14.19 -14.53
CA ASP A 854 -33.58 14.43 -15.12
C ASP A 854 -33.59 15.79 -15.84
N ASN A 855 -34.65 16.04 -16.61
CA ASN A 855 -34.90 17.34 -17.24
C ASN A 855 -35.58 18.31 -16.25
N ASP A 856 -34.89 18.58 -15.14
CA ASP A 856 -35.31 19.49 -14.07
C ASP A 856 -34.32 20.66 -13.92
N LYS A 857 -34.84 21.85 -13.60
CA LYS A 857 -34.04 23.08 -13.56
C LYS A 857 -32.95 23.03 -12.47
N ASP A 858 -33.27 22.53 -11.28
CA ASP A 858 -32.31 22.49 -10.17
C ASP A 858 -31.24 21.41 -10.42
N GLU A 859 -31.64 20.30 -11.05
CA GLU A 859 -30.73 19.22 -11.44
C GLU A 859 -29.77 19.67 -12.54
N ILE A 860 -30.25 20.38 -13.56
CA ILE A 860 -29.40 20.97 -14.62
C ILE A 860 -28.39 21.95 -14.00
N LEU A 861 -28.85 22.84 -13.11
CA LEU A 861 -27.96 23.78 -12.43
C LEU A 861 -26.86 23.06 -11.64
N THR A 862 -27.25 22.06 -10.84
CA THR A 862 -26.30 21.28 -10.03
C THR A 862 -25.32 20.51 -10.91
N ALA A 863 -25.77 19.96 -12.04
CA ALA A 863 -24.91 19.22 -12.96
C ALA A 863 -23.92 20.13 -13.70
N LEU A 864 -24.33 21.32 -14.14
CA LEU A 864 -23.43 22.30 -14.73
C LEU A 864 -22.34 22.72 -13.72
N TYR A 865 -22.71 22.92 -12.46
CA TYR A 865 -21.73 23.14 -11.39
C TYR A 865 -20.79 21.94 -11.22
N MET A 866 -21.32 20.72 -11.25
CA MET A 866 -20.49 19.52 -11.13
C MET A 866 -19.53 19.36 -12.31
N GLN A 867 -19.90 19.77 -13.54
CA GLN A 867 -18.97 19.84 -14.66
C GLN A 867 -17.81 20.81 -14.39
N ASN A 868 -18.08 21.95 -13.76
CA ASN A 868 -17.02 22.89 -13.36
C ASN A 868 -16.10 22.29 -12.29
N VAL A 869 -16.65 21.56 -11.31
CA VAL A 869 -15.86 20.83 -10.31
C VAL A 869 -14.95 19.80 -10.99
N LEU A 870 -15.49 18.98 -11.91
CA LEU A 870 -14.73 17.97 -12.65
C LEU A 870 -13.66 18.60 -13.54
N LYS A 871 -13.97 19.71 -14.22
CA LYS A 871 -13.01 20.50 -14.99
C LYS A 871 -11.85 20.99 -14.12
N ASN A 872 -12.14 21.54 -12.94
CA ASN A 872 -11.12 21.95 -11.97
C ASN A 872 -10.33 20.77 -11.40
N ALA A 873 -10.89 19.56 -11.47
CA ALA A 873 -10.21 18.31 -11.14
C ALA A 873 -9.38 17.73 -12.30
N ASN A 874 -9.37 18.37 -13.48
CA ASN A 874 -8.80 17.87 -14.74
C ASN A 874 -9.42 16.53 -15.20
N ILE A 875 -10.74 16.39 -15.03
CA ILE A 875 -11.52 15.21 -15.43
C ILE A 875 -12.53 15.65 -16.49
N GLU A 876 -12.57 14.93 -17.60
CA GLU A 876 -13.55 15.18 -18.67
C GLU A 876 -14.94 14.70 -18.24
N SER A 877 -15.99 15.37 -18.73
CA SER A 877 -17.35 14.99 -18.37
C SER A 877 -18.36 15.23 -19.48
N LYS A 878 -19.43 14.43 -19.47
CA LYS A 878 -20.56 14.54 -20.39
C LYS A 878 -21.86 14.70 -19.61
N LEU A 879 -22.60 15.77 -19.89
CA LEU A 879 -23.95 15.94 -19.37
C LEU A 879 -24.95 15.08 -20.16
N CYS A 880 -25.66 14.20 -19.46
CA CYS A 880 -26.69 13.31 -19.99
C CYS A 880 -28.03 13.67 -19.35
N ILE A 881 -28.81 14.52 -20.05
CA ILE A 881 -30.19 14.83 -19.67
C ILE A 881 -31.07 13.68 -20.15
N LEU A 882 -31.80 13.05 -19.23
CA LEU A 882 -32.45 11.75 -19.44
C LEU A 882 -31.40 10.72 -19.91
N PHE A 883 -31.78 9.81 -20.80
CA PHE A 883 -30.90 8.75 -21.33
C PHE A 883 -30.91 8.70 -22.86
N ASN A 884 -31.42 9.75 -23.52
CA ASN A 884 -31.56 9.82 -24.98
C ASN A 884 -30.23 10.01 -25.71
N ASN A 885 -29.13 10.29 -25.00
CA ASN A 885 -27.80 10.40 -25.60
C ASN A 885 -26.94 9.15 -25.36
N LEU A 886 -27.54 8.11 -24.77
CA LEU A 886 -26.89 6.84 -24.47
C LEU A 886 -27.49 5.73 -25.34
N TYR A 887 -26.65 4.77 -25.74
CA TYR A 887 -27.05 3.69 -26.63
C TYR A 887 -26.36 2.39 -26.28
N TRP A 888 -27.03 1.26 -26.50
CA TRP A 888 -26.38 -0.05 -26.48
C TRP A 888 -25.49 -0.22 -27.71
N LYS A 889 -24.25 -0.68 -27.49
CA LYS A 889 -23.33 -1.14 -28.54
C LYS A 889 -22.49 -2.28 -28.01
N ASP A 890 -22.60 -3.45 -28.64
CA ASP A 890 -21.83 -4.65 -28.29
C ASP A 890 -21.94 -5.02 -26.80
N SER A 891 -23.17 -4.96 -26.26
CA SER A 891 -23.49 -5.18 -24.83
C SER A 891 -22.93 -4.15 -23.84
N LYS A 892 -22.33 -3.06 -24.34
CA LYS A 892 -21.88 -1.90 -23.56
C LYS A 892 -22.82 -0.72 -23.77
N ILE A 893 -22.80 0.24 -22.85
CA ILE A 893 -23.50 1.52 -23.00
C ILE A 893 -22.47 2.57 -23.42
N ILE A 894 -22.73 3.24 -24.53
CA ILE A 894 -21.90 4.34 -25.04
C ILE A 894 -22.71 5.63 -25.13
N ASP A 895 -22.03 6.77 -25.10
CA ASP A 895 -22.63 8.05 -25.45
C ASP A 895 -22.60 8.33 -26.98
N ASN A 896 -23.19 9.45 -27.37
CA ASN A 896 -23.27 9.88 -28.77
C ASN A 896 -21.92 10.23 -29.41
N ASP A 897 -20.86 10.43 -28.62
CA ASP A 897 -19.49 10.66 -29.11
C ASP A 897 -18.70 9.34 -29.21
N GLY A 898 -19.31 8.22 -28.80
CA GLY A 898 -18.72 6.88 -28.84
C GLY A 898 -17.92 6.51 -27.59
N ASN A 899 -17.99 7.30 -26.51
CA ASN A 899 -17.31 6.98 -25.25
C ASN A 899 -18.13 5.97 -24.45
N GLU A 900 -17.46 4.97 -23.89
CA GLU A 900 -18.09 3.98 -23.01
C GLU A 900 -18.44 4.60 -21.64
N VAL A 901 -19.66 4.34 -21.17
CA VAL A 901 -20.10 4.75 -19.84
C VAL A 901 -19.51 3.80 -18.80
N LYS A 902 -18.65 4.34 -17.92
CA LYS A 902 -17.95 3.57 -16.87
C LYS A 902 -18.20 4.10 -15.46
N LEU A 903 -18.36 5.40 -15.31
CA LEU A 903 -18.65 6.07 -14.04
C LEU A 903 -19.72 7.13 -14.27
N ILE A 904 -20.77 7.07 -13.45
CA ILE A 904 -21.89 7.99 -13.48
C ILE A 904 -21.96 8.75 -12.16
N TRP A 905 -22.13 10.06 -12.24
CA TRP A 905 -22.71 10.87 -11.18
C TRP A 905 -24.18 11.15 -11.49
N LYS A 906 -25.07 10.94 -10.54
CA LYS A 906 -26.52 11.07 -10.74
C LYS A 906 -27.18 12.06 -9.78
N THR A 907 -28.24 12.71 -10.26
CA THR A 907 -29.24 13.39 -9.43
C THR A 907 -30.51 12.56 -9.25
N TRP A 908 -30.72 11.55 -10.09
CA TRP A 908 -31.82 10.58 -9.97
C TRP A 908 -31.79 9.87 -8.62
N MET A 909 -32.94 9.77 -7.96
CA MET A 909 -33.09 9.02 -6.71
C MET A 909 -33.06 7.52 -6.96
N TRP A 910 -32.47 6.75 -6.03
CA TRP A 910 -32.52 5.29 -6.07
C TRP A 910 -33.95 4.73 -6.09
N GLU A 911 -34.91 5.40 -5.44
CA GLU A 911 -36.33 5.00 -5.47
C GLU A 911 -36.97 5.12 -6.85
N THR A 912 -36.56 6.10 -7.66
CA THR A 912 -37.01 6.23 -9.05
C THR A 912 -36.47 5.08 -9.89
N ILE A 913 -35.20 4.70 -9.66
CA ILE A 913 -34.54 3.57 -10.33
C ILE A 913 -35.22 2.24 -9.99
N PHE A 914 -35.59 2.02 -8.71
CA PHE A 914 -36.33 0.82 -8.31
C PHE A 914 -37.72 0.76 -8.95
N SER A 915 -38.42 1.89 -9.03
CA SER A 915 -39.73 1.97 -9.67
C SER A 915 -39.66 1.67 -11.16
N ASP A 916 -38.64 2.23 -11.84
CA ASP A 916 -38.38 1.96 -13.27
C ASP A 916 -38.05 0.47 -13.52
N TYR A 917 -37.27 -0.16 -12.64
CA TYR A 917 -36.97 -1.59 -12.72
C TYR A 917 -38.22 -2.46 -12.58
N LEU A 918 -39.02 -2.24 -11.52
CA LEU A 918 -40.22 -3.04 -11.27
C LEU A 918 -41.23 -2.91 -12.41
N GLN A 919 -41.37 -1.71 -12.98
CA GLN A 919 -42.20 -1.48 -14.16
C GLN A 919 -41.65 -2.20 -15.40
N ALA A 920 -40.32 -2.21 -15.60
CA ALA A 920 -39.69 -2.95 -16.70
C ALA A 920 -39.91 -4.46 -16.57
N GLU A 921 -39.76 -4.98 -15.35
CA GLU A 921 -39.93 -6.40 -15.01
C GLU A 921 -41.35 -6.86 -15.29
N GLN A 922 -42.35 -6.13 -14.76
CA GLN A 922 -43.76 -6.43 -14.98
C GLN A 922 -44.16 -6.45 -16.45
N ASN A 923 -43.54 -5.59 -17.27
CA ASN A 923 -43.80 -5.50 -18.70
C ASN A 923 -42.97 -6.48 -19.54
N GLY A 924 -42.11 -7.32 -18.93
CA GLY A 924 -41.25 -8.26 -19.65
C GLY A 924 -40.21 -7.58 -20.56
N ASN A 925 -39.78 -6.36 -20.19
CA ASN A 925 -38.91 -5.51 -20.99
C ASN A 925 -37.47 -5.41 -20.43
N LEU A 926 -37.14 -6.13 -19.36
CA LEU A 926 -35.76 -6.22 -18.85
C LEU A 926 -34.84 -6.94 -19.86
N ASN A 927 -33.62 -6.43 -20.05
CA ASN A 927 -32.53 -7.03 -20.85
C ASN A 927 -32.67 -6.94 -22.38
N ARG A 928 -33.43 -5.99 -22.92
CA ARG A 928 -33.43 -5.72 -24.37
C ARG A 928 -32.20 -4.90 -24.75
N LYS A 929 -31.03 -5.55 -24.79
CA LYS A 929 -29.75 -4.94 -25.21
C LYS A 929 -29.64 -4.86 -26.73
N ILE A 930 -30.54 -4.11 -27.35
CA ILE A 930 -30.60 -3.99 -28.81
C ILE A 930 -29.63 -2.90 -29.24
N ASN A 931 -28.64 -3.26 -30.08
CA ASN A 931 -27.66 -2.30 -30.59
C ASN A 931 -28.35 -1.07 -31.22
N ASN A 932 -27.85 0.12 -30.89
CA ASN A 932 -28.35 1.43 -31.29
C ASN A 932 -29.71 1.84 -30.70
N GLU A 933 -30.28 1.08 -29.75
CA GLU A 933 -31.41 1.54 -28.94
C GLU A 933 -30.93 2.18 -27.62
N HIS A 934 -31.76 3.09 -27.09
CA HIS A 934 -31.51 3.75 -25.82
C HIS A 934 -31.74 2.79 -24.64
N PRO A 935 -30.80 2.68 -23.68
CA PRO A 935 -31.01 1.93 -22.46
C PRO A 935 -32.01 2.66 -21.54
N ARG A 936 -32.74 1.92 -20.70
CA ARG A 936 -33.61 2.51 -19.65
C ARG A 936 -32.77 2.95 -18.45
N LEU A 937 -33.35 3.80 -17.60
CA LEU A 937 -32.68 4.31 -16.39
C LEU A 937 -32.16 3.17 -15.50
N CYS A 938 -33.00 2.17 -15.20
CA CYS A 938 -32.59 1.04 -14.39
C CYS A 938 -31.48 0.19 -15.05
N GLU A 939 -31.48 0.07 -16.38
CA GLU A 939 -30.46 -0.69 -17.11
C GLU A 939 -29.10 -0.01 -17.13
N ILE A 940 -29.07 1.32 -17.03
CA ILE A 940 -27.85 2.12 -16.90
C ILE A 940 -27.33 2.01 -15.46
N VAL A 941 -28.15 2.39 -14.48
CA VAL A 941 -27.69 2.61 -13.10
C VAL A 941 -27.47 1.30 -12.34
N LEU A 942 -28.21 0.23 -12.67
CA LEU A 942 -28.01 -1.09 -12.08
C LEU A 942 -27.06 -1.97 -12.89
N ASN A 943 -26.32 -1.44 -13.86
CA ASN A 943 -25.34 -2.19 -14.63
C ASN A 943 -24.11 -2.51 -13.78
N ASP A 944 -23.71 -3.80 -13.72
CA ASP A 944 -22.58 -4.23 -12.87
C ASP A 944 -21.21 -3.73 -13.35
N HIS A 945 -21.11 -3.26 -14.60
CA HIS A 945 -19.90 -2.68 -15.17
C HIS A 945 -19.79 -1.16 -15.01
N ILE A 946 -20.84 -0.50 -14.49
CA ILE A 946 -20.89 0.96 -14.32
C ILE A 946 -20.82 1.28 -12.83
N LYS A 947 -19.90 2.15 -12.45
CA LYS A 947 -19.83 2.71 -11.09
C LYS A 947 -20.75 3.92 -10.97
N VAL A 948 -21.39 4.09 -9.82
CA VAL A 948 -22.43 5.11 -9.60
C VAL A 948 -22.14 5.91 -8.34
N ILE A 949 -22.24 7.23 -8.46
CA ILE A 949 -22.17 8.21 -7.37
C ILE A 949 -23.49 8.97 -7.32
N GLU A 950 -24.23 8.99 -6.22
CA GLU A 950 -23.97 8.30 -4.94
C GLU A 950 -24.22 6.78 -5.00
N PRO A 951 -23.47 5.97 -4.22
CA PRO A 951 -23.58 4.51 -4.24
C PRO A 951 -24.91 4.00 -3.68
N LEU A 952 -25.32 2.79 -4.08
CA LEU A 952 -26.63 2.21 -3.78
C LEU A 952 -26.94 2.14 -2.29
N TRP A 953 -25.95 1.86 -1.44
CA TRP A 953 -26.17 1.77 0.01
C TRP A 953 -26.67 3.09 0.64
N LYS A 954 -26.44 4.25 0.01
CA LYS A 954 -26.91 5.55 0.52
C LYS A 954 -28.42 5.72 0.54
N VAL A 955 -29.17 4.83 -0.12
CA VAL A 955 -30.63 4.77 0.02
C VAL A 955 -31.06 4.50 1.46
N ILE A 956 -30.24 3.82 2.26
CA ILE A 956 -30.53 3.51 3.67
C ILE A 956 -30.46 4.77 4.55
N PRO A 957 -29.31 5.47 4.68
CA PRO A 957 -29.22 6.68 5.50
C PRO A 957 -30.08 7.84 4.99
N SER A 958 -30.45 7.84 3.70
CA SER A 958 -31.35 8.85 3.14
C SER A 958 -32.84 8.60 3.42
N ASN A 959 -33.21 7.38 3.83
CA ASN A 959 -34.59 7.00 4.10
C ASN A 959 -34.91 7.24 5.59
N LYS A 960 -36.02 7.93 5.86
CA LYS A 960 -36.41 8.36 7.21
C LYS A 960 -36.76 7.19 8.15
N ALA A 961 -36.93 5.97 7.62
CA ALA A 961 -37.00 4.74 8.39
C ALA A 961 -35.74 4.49 9.26
N ILE A 962 -34.61 5.15 8.98
CA ILE A 962 -33.41 5.09 9.82
C ILE A 962 -33.54 5.86 11.14
N LEU A 963 -34.44 6.86 11.23
CA LEU A 963 -34.53 7.74 12.40
C LEU A 963 -35.01 7.03 13.68
N PRO A 964 -36.06 6.17 13.66
CA PRO A 964 -36.39 5.33 14.82
C PRO A 964 -35.24 4.40 15.24
N ILE A 965 -34.44 3.95 14.28
CA ILE A 965 -33.32 3.03 14.52
C ILE A 965 -32.17 3.78 15.20
N LEU A 966 -31.82 4.96 14.72
CA LEU A 966 -30.87 5.86 15.36
C LEU A 966 -31.27 6.18 16.79
N TRP A 967 -32.55 6.49 17.03
CA TRP A 967 -33.04 6.76 18.38
C TRP A 967 -32.94 5.53 19.30
N SER A 968 -33.23 4.34 18.76
CA SER A 968 -33.09 3.08 19.49
C SER A 968 -31.63 2.74 19.82
N MET A 969 -30.71 2.97 18.88
CA MET A 969 -29.27 2.71 19.07
C MET A 969 -28.59 3.76 19.97
N PHE A 970 -29.04 5.01 19.91
CA PHE A 970 -28.45 6.14 20.62
C PHE A 970 -29.53 6.92 21.41
N PRO A 971 -30.16 6.29 22.42
CA PRO A 971 -31.27 6.89 23.14
C PRO A 971 -30.84 8.16 23.87
N ASN A 972 -31.65 9.22 23.76
CA ASN A 972 -31.41 10.53 24.39
C ASN A 972 -30.15 11.27 23.90
N HIS A 973 -29.61 10.91 22.72
CA HIS A 973 -28.47 11.63 22.16
C HIS A 973 -28.80 13.13 21.97
N PRO A 974 -27.91 14.07 22.36
CA PRO A 974 -28.20 15.51 22.37
C PRO A 974 -28.54 16.06 20.98
N HIS A 975 -28.07 15.41 19.90
CA HIS A 975 -28.32 15.85 18.53
C HIS A 975 -29.46 15.11 17.81
N LEU A 976 -30.06 14.09 18.44
CA LEU A 976 -31.20 13.36 17.88
C LEU A 976 -32.53 13.84 18.48
N LEU A 977 -33.61 13.59 17.73
CA LEU A 977 -35.00 13.76 18.14
C LEU A 977 -35.64 12.40 18.34
N CYS A 978 -36.47 12.26 19.38
CA CYS A 978 -37.20 11.03 19.64
C CYS A 978 -38.03 10.66 18.40
N THR A 979 -37.80 9.48 17.83
CA THR A 979 -38.50 9.05 16.60
C THR A 979 -38.99 7.62 16.75
N GLU A 980 -40.24 7.37 16.38
CA GLU A 980 -40.92 6.08 16.57
C GLU A 980 -41.68 5.66 15.31
N TRP A 981 -41.88 4.35 15.16
CA TRP A 981 -42.68 3.74 14.07
C TRP A 981 -44.18 3.99 14.24
N THR A 982 -44.63 4.13 15.47
CA THR A 982 -46.05 4.34 15.83
C THR A 982 -46.17 5.54 16.76
N LEU A 983 -47.31 6.24 16.71
CA LEU A 983 -47.57 7.37 17.60
C LEU A 983 -47.70 6.91 19.06
N THR A 984 -46.74 7.32 19.90
CA THR A 984 -46.73 7.02 21.34
C THR A 984 -47.31 8.17 22.17
N ASP A 985 -47.74 7.89 23.40
CA ASP A 985 -48.26 8.93 24.30
C ASP A 985 -47.20 9.97 24.69
N ASN A 986 -45.93 9.56 24.78
CA ASN A 986 -44.81 10.47 25.01
C ASN A 986 -44.67 11.50 23.87
N LEU A 987 -44.78 11.05 22.61
CA LEU A 987 -44.74 11.96 21.45
C LEU A 987 -45.96 12.89 21.40
N LYS A 988 -47.15 12.42 21.75
CA LYS A 988 -48.34 13.28 21.84
C LYS A 988 -48.16 14.42 22.86
N GLN A 989 -47.57 14.12 24.03
CA GLN A 989 -47.34 15.10 25.10
C GLN A 989 -46.29 16.17 24.76
N ARG A 990 -45.38 15.87 23.82
CA ARG A 990 -44.29 16.78 23.42
C ARG A 990 -44.54 17.48 22.08
N GLY A 991 -45.52 17.01 21.33
CA GLY A 991 -45.73 17.39 19.94
C GLY A 991 -44.87 16.54 19.02
N TYR A 992 -45.36 16.31 17.80
CA TYR A 992 -44.71 15.42 16.86
C TYR A 992 -44.89 15.87 15.41
N VAL A 993 -44.03 15.35 14.55
CA VAL A 993 -44.03 15.55 13.11
C VAL A 993 -44.28 14.21 12.45
N LYS A 994 -45.33 14.13 11.64
CA LYS A 994 -45.65 12.98 10.80
C LYS A 994 -44.94 13.14 9.46
N LYS A 995 -44.09 12.17 9.09
CA LYS A 995 -43.30 12.22 7.83
C LYS A 995 -43.37 10.86 7.12
N PRO A 996 -43.47 10.82 5.77
CA PRO A 996 -43.32 9.57 5.02
C PRO A 996 -41.86 9.09 5.10
N ILE A 997 -41.63 7.78 5.11
CA ILE A 997 -40.28 7.20 5.16
C ILE A 997 -39.44 7.57 3.92
N VAL A 998 -40.12 7.65 2.76
CA VAL A 998 -39.58 8.10 1.48
C VAL A 998 -40.28 9.40 1.12
N GLY A 999 -39.52 10.51 1.12
CA GLY A 999 -40.04 11.82 0.76
C GLY A 999 -38.94 12.90 0.81
N ARG A 1000 -39.09 13.95 -0.01
CA ARG A 1000 -38.17 15.10 -0.13
C ARG A 1000 -38.93 16.42 -0.25
N CYS A 1001 -38.22 17.54 -0.11
CA CYS A 1001 -38.75 18.89 -0.31
C CYS A 1001 -39.95 19.23 0.58
N GLY A 1002 -39.99 18.68 1.80
CA GLY A 1002 -41.07 18.95 2.75
C GLY A 1002 -42.44 18.39 2.36
N HIS A 1003 -42.56 17.54 1.33
CA HIS A 1003 -43.83 16.97 0.89
C HIS A 1003 -44.47 16.00 1.91
N ASN A 1004 -45.79 16.06 2.05
CA ASN A 1004 -46.59 15.17 2.91
C ASN A 1004 -46.14 15.20 4.40
N VAL A 1005 -45.65 16.35 4.87
CA VAL A 1005 -45.23 16.56 6.27
C VAL A 1005 -46.35 17.28 7.01
N THR A 1006 -46.63 16.83 8.24
CA THR A 1006 -47.63 17.47 9.11
C THR A 1006 -47.07 17.64 10.52
N LEU A 1007 -47.11 18.86 11.05
CA LEU A 1007 -46.64 19.20 12.39
C LEU A 1007 -47.84 19.27 13.34
N PHE A 1008 -47.73 18.65 14.52
CA PHE A 1008 -48.74 18.64 15.56
C PHE A 1008 -48.19 19.24 16.86
N ASN A 1009 -49.02 20.02 17.56
CA ASN A 1009 -48.64 20.62 18.84
C ASN A 1009 -48.55 19.60 20.00
N ALA A 1010 -48.14 20.07 21.17
CA ALA A 1010 -47.97 19.27 22.40
C ALA A 1010 -49.27 18.72 23.03
N SER A 1011 -50.40 18.81 22.34
CA SER A 1011 -51.67 18.19 22.71
C SER A 1011 -52.09 17.09 21.72
N GLY A 1012 -51.47 17.03 20.53
CA GLY A 1012 -51.86 16.16 19.42
C GLY A 1012 -53.14 16.56 18.69
N ASP A 1013 -53.88 17.54 19.20
CA ASP A 1013 -55.24 17.88 18.73
C ASP A 1013 -55.29 18.98 17.65
N SER A 1014 -54.18 19.69 17.39
CA SER A 1014 -54.13 20.73 16.36
C SER A 1014 -52.89 20.65 15.46
N VAL A 1015 -53.11 20.78 14.15
CA VAL A 1015 -52.06 20.88 13.13
C VAL A 1015 -51.46 22.29 13.15
N LEU A 1016 -50.13 22.38 13.23
CA LEU A 1016 -49.36 23.63 13.20
C LEU A 1016 -49.00 24.06 11.78
N ASP A 1017 -48.68 23.11 10.91
CA ASP A 1017 -48.39 23.31 9.49
C ASP A 1017 -48.55 21.97 8.75
N GLU A 1018 -48.93 22.02 7.48
CA GLU A 1018 -49.09 20.83 6.63
C GLU A 1018 -48.79 21.09 5.15
N THR A 1019 -48.23 20.08 4.48
CA THR A 1019 -47.92 20.14 3.05
C THR A 1019 -48.51 18.97 2.29
N GLN A 1020 -48.98 19.22 1.07
CA GLN A 1020 -49.41 18.20 0.13
C GLN A 1020 -48.21 17.65 -0.67
N GLY A 1021 -48.35 16.50 -1.33
CA GLY A 1021 -47.25 15.90 -2.09
C GLY A 1021 -47.54 14.51 -2.66
N LYS A 1022 -46.55 13.93 -3.34
CA LYS A 1022 -46.66 12.70 -4.15
C LYS A 1022 -46.42 11.39 -3.37
N PHE A 1023 -46.19 11.43 -2.06
CA PHE A 1023 -45.78 10.28 -1.24
C PHE A 1023 -46.89 9.75 -0.31
N ILE A 1024 -48.15 9.86 -0.72
CA ILE A 1024 -49.34 9.58 0.12
C ILE A 1024 -49.43 8.09 0.51
N ASP A 1025 -48.95 7.17 -0.33
CA ASP A 1025 -49.07 5.72 -0.15
C ASP A 1025 -47.85 5.08 0.55
N ARG A 1026 -47.03 5.86 1.25
CA ARG A 1026 -45.79 5.39 1.91
C ARG A 1026 -45.97 5.22 3.41
N ASN A 1027 -45.21 4.30 4.00
CA ASN A 1027 -45.12 4.13 5.45
C ASN A 1027 -44.70 5.46 6.11
N ILE A 1028 -45.11 5.68 7.34
CA ILE A 1028 -44.90 6.92 8.08
C ILE A 1028 -44.06 6.67 9.34
N ILE A 1029 -43.34 7.70 9.76
CA ILE A 1029 -42.68 7.78 11.06
C ILE A 1029 -43.21 9.00 11.83
N TYR A 1030 -43.04 8.97 13.15
CA TYR A 1030 -43.41 10.05 14.06
C TYR A 1030 -42.16 10.53 14.79
N GLN A 1031 -41.72 11.75 14.50
CA GLN A 1031 -40.54 12.38 15.11
C GLN A 1031 -40.97 13.49 16.08
N GLU A 1032 -40.26 13.67 17.19
CA GLU A 1032 -40.48 14.74 18.16
C GLU A 1032 -40.43 16.13 17.50
N LEU A 1033 -41.39 16.99 17.86
CA LEU A 1033 -41.42 18.37 17.36
C LEU A 1033 -40.27 19.18 17.97
N PHE A 1034 -39.49 19.83 17.11
CA PHE A 1034 -38.50 20.82 17.51
C PHE A 1034 -38.79 22.14 16.79
N LEU A 1035 -39.18 23.17 17.56
CA LEU A 1035 -39.58 24.45 17.01
C LEU A 1035 -38.35 25.30 16.69
N LEU A 1036 -38.26 25.75 15.45
CA LEU A 1036 -37.22 26.70 15.04
C LEU A 1036 -37.54 28.09 15.60
N PRO A 1037 -36.55 28.83 16.11
CA PRO A 1037 -36.73 30.22 16.50
C PRO A 1037 -36.99 31.05 15.26
N LYS A 1038 -37.86 32.05 15.42
CA LYS A 1038 -38.20 32.99 14.35
C LYS A 1038 -37.20 34.15 14.36
N TYR A 1039 -36.38 34.26 13.31
CA TYR A 1039 -35.45 35.37 13.09
C TYR A 1039 -36.13 36.41 12.21
N GLU A 1040 -36.63 37.48 12.84
CA GLU A 1040 -37.54 38.45 12.20
C GLU A 1040 -38.81 37.74 11.70
N ASP A 1041 -38.99 37.61 10.38
CA ASP A 1041 -40.12 36.92 9.76
C ASP A 1041 -39.84 35.49 9.29
N TYR A 1042 -38.63 34.96 9.55
CA TYR A 1042 -38.13 33.74 8.92
C TYR A 1042 -37.71 32.66 9.93
N TYR A 1043 -37.92 31.40 9.55
CA TYR A 1043 -37.37 30.22 10.20
C TYR A 1043 -36.16 29.74 9.42
N ALA A 1044 -35.07 29.38 10.11
CA ALA A 1044 -33.80 29.02 9.48
C ALA A 1044 -33.43 27.55 9.75
N ILE A 1045 -33.15 26.80 8.67
CA ILE A 1045 -32.56 25.47 8.71
C ILE A 1045 -31.09 25.57 8.27
N ILE A 1046 -30.21 24.91 9.01
CA ILE A 1046 -28.79 24.81 8.67
C ILE A 1046 -28.60 23.58 7.79
N GLY A 1047 -28.32 23.79 6.50
CA GLY A 1047 -27.93 22.73 5.58
C GLY A 1047 -26.43 22.46 5.70
N SER A 1048 -26.06 21.44 6.48
CA SER A 1048 -24.66 21.08 6.73
C SER A 1048 -24.18 20.00 5.77
N TRP A 1049 -23.15 20.31 4.98
CA TRP A 1049 -22.62 19.44 3.94
C TRP A 1049 -21.56 18.50 4.48
N ILE A 1050 -21.68 17.24 4.08
CA ILE A 1050 -20.68 16.20 4.22
C ILE A 1050 -20.07 15.94 2.85
N VAL A 1051 -18.75 15.95 2.74
CA VAL A 1051 -18.01 15.50 1.56
C VAL A 1051 -17.05 14.38 1.99
N HIS A 1052 -17.16 13.23 1.34
CA HIS A 1052 -16.34 12.04 1.63
C HIS A 1052 -16.31 11.66 3.13
N GLY A 1053 -17.45 11.79 3.81
CA GLY A 1053 -17.66 11.44 5.21
C GLY A 1053 -17.36 12.55 6.23
N LEU A 1054 -16.91 13.74 5.78
CA LEU A 1054 -16.54 14.83 6.68
C LEU A 1054 -17.29 16.12 6.38
N PHE A 1055 -17.50 16.90 7.43
CA PHE A 1055 -18.04 18.24 7.35
C PHE A 1055 -17.22 19.12 6.40
N ALA A 1056 -17.91 19.68 5.42
CA ALA A 1056 -17.35 20.49 4.34
C ALA A 1056 -17.86 21.94 4.34
N GLY A 1057 -18.68 22.31 5.33
CA GLY A 1057 -19.29 23.62 5.44
C GLY A 1057 -20.82 23.55 5.51
N PHE A 1058 -21.46 24.69 5.71
CA PHE A 1058 -22.93 24.77 5.76
C PHE A 1058 -23.46 26.03 5.07
N GLY A 1059 -24.77 26.05 4.81
CA GLY A 1059 -25.52 27.24 4.46
C GLY A 1059 -26.85 27.29 5.22
N ILE A 1060 -27.56 28.40 5.11
CA ILE A 1060 -28.90 28.55 5.70
C ILE A 1060 -29.94 28.44 4.59
N ARG A 1061 -31.02 27.70 4.83
CA ARG A 1061 -32.27 27.87 4.09
C ARG A 1061 -33.30 28.50 5.00
N GLU A 1062 -34.01 29.50 4.51
CA GLU A 1062 -35.01 30.18 5.32
C GLU A 1062 -36.38 30.25 4.65
N ASP A 1063 -37.45 30.19 5.46
CA ASP A 1063 -38.82 30.32 4.98
C ASP A 1063 -39.70 31.06 6.00
N LYS A 1064 -40.82 31.63 5.55
CA LYS A 1064 -41.86 32.20 6.45
C LYS A 1064 -42.76 31.10 7.02
N LYS A 1065 -42.84 29.94 6.35
CA LYS A 1065 -43.54 28.73 6.81
C LYS A 1065 -42.66 27.92 7.77
N LEU A 1066 -43.27 27.06 8.58
CA LEU A 1066 -42.53 26.17 9.48
C LEU A 1066 -41.87 25.01 8.72
N ILE A 1067 -42.47 24.58 7.62
CA ILE A 1067 -41.93 23.54 6.73
C ILE A 1067 -41.20 24.20 5.56
N THR A 1068 -39.89 24.00 5.44
CA THR A 1068 -39.13 24.40 4.25
C THR A 1068 -39.42 23.48 3.07
N ASP A 1069 -39.59 24.03 1.88
CA ASP A 1069 -39.87 23.31 0.64
C ASP A 1069 -38.75 23.52 -0.41
N ALA A 1070 -38.98 23.11 -1.67
CA ALA A 1070 -38.00 23.25 -2.75
C ALA A 1070 -37.74 24.72 -3.12
N GLU A 1071 -38.72 25.60 -2.88
CA GLU A 1071 -38.67 27.02 -3.22
C GLU A 1071 -38.10 27.88 -2.08
N SER A 1072 -37.79 27.27 -0.93
CA SER A 1072 -37.16 27.96 0.19
C SER A 1072 -35.71 28.37 -0.20
N PRO A 1073 -35.40 29.68 -0.28
CA PRO A 1073 -34.11 30.15 -0.76
C PRO A 1073 -32.97 29.78 0.19
N VAL A 1074 -31.79 29.59 -0.39
CA VAL A 1074 -30.53 29.63 0.36
C VAL A 1074 -30.27 31.09 0.74
N THR A 1075 -29.81 31.35 1.97
CA THR A 1075 -29.37 32.67 2.44
C THR A 1075 -27.90 32.60 2.87
N ALA A 1076 -27.10 33.59 2.47
CA ALA A 1076 -25.67 33.63 2.74
C ALA A 1076 -25.37 33.63 4.24
N CYS A 1077 -24.30 32.95 4.66
CA CYS A 1077 -23.94 32.85 6.06
C CYS A 1077 -22.43 33.10 6.27
N SER A 1078 -22.14 34.06 7.13
CA SER A 1078 -20.81 34.61 7.39
C SER A 1078 -20.30 34.17 8.76
N VAL A 1079 -19.08 33.64 8.82
CA VAL A 1079 -18.40 33.21 10.04
C VAL A 1079 -17.56 34.35 10.61
N VAL A 1080 -17.78 34.65 11.89
CA VAL A 1080 -16.99 35.62 12.67
C VAL A 1080 -16.01 34.88 13.56
N TRP A 1081 -14.73 34.95 13.21
CA TRP A 1081 -13.62 34.39 14.00
C TRP A 1081 -13.20 35.38 15.10
N LYS A 1082 -12.97 34.87 16.32
CA LYS A 1082 -12.53 35.69 17.48
C LYS A 1082 -11.02 35.87 17.53
#